data_AF-A0A931HA64-F1
#
_entry.id   AF-A0A931HA64-F1
#
_cell.length_a   1.000
_cell.length_b   1.000
_cell.length_c   1.000
_cell.angle_alpha   90.00
_cell.angle_beta   90.00
_cell.angle_gamma   90.00
#
_symmetry.space_group_name_H-M   'P 1'
#
loop_
_entity.id
_entity.type
_entity.pdbx_description
1 polymer ?
#
loop_
_entity_poly.entity_id
_entity_poly.type
_entity_poly.pdbx_seq_one_letter_code
_entity_poly.pdbx_strand_id
1 'polypeptide(L)'
;MRNFRTIAARLLGSLEKRLIGAMTLIVLLTVVLQVVSQRESFAVRAQSEALGTATASAENARQFEEAVSKLRMASNRGLLSGEDAGANDSLTDAAIAIGDRLGKLRASGLAAHELPAATRVFAGLDRHVATIIKAQAGGRDAQLLASEVKATNGQMQALADTILVGALDRRDAAQARLDTSIARWQSIVFAIGLVTIAVIALVAFDLIRNILPALRRMHRGVQRLADGELEVEIGSFSLQELEALSGPLETFRKNARAVRDLAFTDVATGLPNRRSFLDTVSKAFSAEPDATFALMLVDIDRFKHVNDDYGHAAGDELVRLIGERMREILGADALVARVGGDEFALCLRPAAGRSGNGLASELVAAMRDPFNLGEYSVAVTVSIGVVEVVPARAPALDAVIRKADLALYAAKKNGRNGSTPFAEDMAEERAVDRALEKDLEKAFEHDQLRMVYQPIHSVQSGRPEVEALVRWKHPELGEVPPSTFIPAAERSGLMVRLGEWIIRRAMSDFAQWPEMDMSLNLSPLQLQHEGFSTFLVECCKEHDIAPGRLFLEVTESLSIERNTRALLMLNLLRNLGFRIALDDFGTGYSSLSMVKSFKFDRMKLDRSLVMDLGQDPASHAVFEAAVTMARHVGAEVVAEGISDEGLIGATTSAGCTHLQGYFYSRPIEACDVTAYFEGAREAVERAA
;
A
#
# COMPACT_ATOMS: atom_id res chain seq x y z
N MET A 1 65.34 -30.67 -10.52
CA MET A 1 65.08 -30.35 -9.09
C MET A 1 65.41 -28.90 -8.66
N ARG A 2 66.02 -28.04 -9.51
CA ARG A 2 66.33 -26.63 -9.15
C ARG A 2 65.17 -25.64 -9.34
N ASN A 3 64.15 -25.96 -10.16
CA ASN A 3 63.02 -25.05 -10.44
C ASN A 3 61.83 -25.16 -9.46
N PHE A 4 61.74 -26.23 -8.66
CA PHE A 4 60.64 -26.38 -7.69
C PHE A 4 60.88 -25.60 -6.38
N ARG A 5 62.15 -25.40 -6.00
CA ARG A 5 62.50 -24.60 -4.81
C ARG A 5 62.30 -23.10 -5.03
N THR A 6 62.48 -22.59 -6.24
CA THR A 6 62.28 -21.18 -6.60
C THR A 6 60.81 -20.80 -6.78
N ILE A 7 59.95 -21.74 -7.20
CA ILE A 7 58.50 -21.53 -7.25
C ILE A 7 57.89 -21.63 -5.85
N ALA A 8 58.36 -22.57 -5.02
CA ALA A 8 57.96 -22.63 -3.60
C ALA A 8 58.42 -21.39 -2.82
N ALA A 9 59.63 -20.88 -3.06
CA ALA A 9 60.14 -19.66 -2.41
C ALA A 9 59.43 -18.38 -2.86
N ARG A 10 58.87 -18.33 -4.08
CA ARG A 10 58.00 -17.21 -4.53
C ARG A 10 56.56 -17.31 -3.99
N LEU A 11 56.10 -18.50 -3.60
CA LEU A 11 54.82 -18.72 -2.90
C LEU A 11 54.92 -18.51 -1.37
N LEU A 12 56.13 -18.36 -0.83
CA LEU A 12 56.44 -18.09 0.58
C LEU A 12 56.72 -16.60 0.82
N GLY A 13 55.83 -15.72 0.36
CA GLY A 13 55.86 -14.30 0.72
C GLY A 13 55.66 -14.08 2.22
N SER A 14 56.07 -12.90 2.72
CA SER A 14 55.97 -12.50 4.14
C SER A 14 54.62 -12.91 4.75
N LEU A 15 54.63 -13.26 6.03
CA LEU A 15 53.47 -13.72 6.81
C LEU A 15 52.17 -12.93 6.52
N GLU A 16 52.34 -11.63 6.31
CA GLU A 16 51.31 -10.67 5.92
C GLU A 16 50.69 -10.98 4.54
N LYS A 17 51.48 -11.26 3.50
CA LYS A 17 50.96 -11.66 2.17
C LYS A 17 50.19 -12.98 2.21
N ARG A 18 50.55 -13.89 3.11
CA ARG A 18 49.85 -15.17 3.29
C ARG A 18 48.51 -14.97 4.00
N LEU A 19 48.50 -14.15 5.05
CA LEU A 19 47.27 -13.83 5.80
C LEU A 19 46.31 -12.97 4.97
N ILE A 20 46.82 -11.95 4.28
CA ILE A 20 46.04 -11.11 3.36
C ILE A 20 45.55 -11.97 2.18
N GLY A 21 46.41 -12.80 1.57
CA GLY A 21 45.99 -13.69 0.50
C GLY A 21 44.88 -14.66 0.93
N ALA A 22 44.99 -15.23 2.13
CA ALA A 22 43.98 -16.06 2.74
C ALA A 22 42.66 -15.32 3.02
N MET A 23 42.72 -14.15 3.66
CA MET A 23 41.53 -13.34 3.95
C MET A 23 40.85 -12.85 2.67
N THR A 24 41.61 -12.38 1.69
CA THR A 24 41.10 -11.98 0.38
C THR A 24 40.45 -13.15 -0.34
N LEU A 25 41.03 -14.36 -0.26
CA LEU A 25 40.44 -15.55 -0.85
C LEU A 25 39.13 -15.94 -0.14
N ILE A 26 39.05 -15.83 1.19
CA ILE A 26 37.83 -16.09 1.96
C ILE A 26 36.75 -15.07 1.61
N VAL A 27 37.07 -13.78 1.56
CA VAL A 27 36.13 -12.72 1.17
C VAL A 27 35.66 -12.92 -0.28
N LEU A 28 36.56 -13.23 -1.21
CA LEU A 28 36.21 -13.52 -2.59
C LEU A 28 35.29 -14.73 -2.71
N LEU A 29 35.58 -15.83 -2.01
CA LEU A 29 34.73 -17.03 -1.95
C LEU A 29 33.34 -16.70 -1.37
N THR A 30 33.28 -15.82 -0.37
CA THR A 30 32.04 -15.40 0.28
C THR A 30 31.19 -14.53 -0.65
N VAL A 31 31.81 -13.59 -1.36
CA VAL A 31 31.12 -12.76 -2.37
C VAL A 31 30.63 -13.61 -3.53
N VAL A 32 31.46 -14.56 -4.02
CA VAL A 32 31.05 -15.50 -5.08
C VAL A 32 29.87 -16.37 -4.59
N LEU A 33 29.91 -16.87 -3.36
CA LEU A 33 28.80 -17.60 -2.76
C LEU A 33 27.52 -16.76 -2.72
N GLN A 34 27.64 -15.50 -2.31
CA GLN A 34 26.50 -14.59 -2.21
C GLN A 34 25.88 -14.29 -3.58
N VAL A 35 26.71 -14.02 -4.59
CA VAL A 35 26.27 -13.76 -5.97
C VAL A 35 25.61 -15.00 -6.59
N VAL A 36 26.25 -16.18 -6.45
CA VAL A 36 25.73 -17.44 -6.98
C VAL A 36 24.43 -17.83 -6.27
N SER A 37 24.38 -17.69 -4.95
CA SER A 37 23.17 -17.96 -4.16
C SER A 37 22.03 -17.00 -4.51
N GLN A 38 22.31 -15.71 -4.70
CA GLN A 38 21.30 -14.76 -5.14
C GLN A 38 20.76 -15.11 -6.54
N ARG A 39 21.63 -15.38 -7.51
CA ARG A 39 21.24 -15.74 -8.88
C ARG A 39 20.33 -16.97 -8.92
N GLU A 40 20.70 -18.02 -8.22
CA GLU A 40 19.88 -19.24 -8.17
C GLU A 40 18.59 -19.05 -7.35
N SER A 41 18.59 -18.19 -6.33
CA SER A 41 17.36 -17.83 -5.60
C SER A 41 16.33 -17.13 -6.49
N PHE A 42 16.77 -16.29 -7.43
CA PHE A 42 15.88 -15.70 -8.44
C PHE A 42 15.34 -16.75 -9.40
N ALA A 43 16.17 -17.71 -9.81
CA ALA A 43 15.72 -18.82 -10.65
C ALA A 43 14.66 -19.70 -9.96
N VAL A 44 14.84 -19.99 -8.67
CA VAL A 44 13.85 -20.73 -7.86
C VAL A 44 12.55 -19.93 -7.71
N ARG A 45 12.62 -18.61 -7.47
CA ARG A 45 11.43 -17.74 -7.41
C ARG A 45 10.65 -17.75 -8.72
N ALA A 46 11.33 -17.61 -9.85
CA ALA A 46 10.68 -17.66 -11.18
C ALA A 46 10.01 -19.02 -11.46
N GLN A 47 10.64 -20.13 -11.06
CA GLN A 47 10.01 -21.46 -11.19
C GLN A 47 8.84 -21.67 -10.22
N SER A 48 8.90 -21.07 -9.02
CA SER A 48 7.80 -21.10 -8.05
C SER A 48 6.58 -20.34 -8.57
N GLU A 49 6.78 -19.20 -9.22
CA GLU A 49 5.70 -18.42 -9.85
C GLU A 49 5.10 -19.17 -11.05
N ALA A 50 5.94 -19.80 -11.87
CA ALA A 50 5.50 -20.67 -12.96
C ALA A 50 4.68 -21.88 -12.45
N LEU A 51 5.04 -22.46 -11.31
CA LEU A 51 4.24 -23.50 -10.66
C LEU A 51 2.89 -22.96 -10.16
N GLY A 52 2.88 -21.76 -9.58
CA GLY A 52 1.65 -21.10 -9.12
C GLY A 52 0.64 -20.90 -10.25
N THR A 53 1.09 -20.37 -11.38
CA THR A 53 0.26 -20.18 -12.59
C THR A 53 -0.21 -21.51 -13.19
N ALA A 54 0.65 -22.53 -13.28
CA ALA A 54 0.27 -23.86 -13.77
C ALA A 54 -0.73 -24.56 -12.84
N THR A 55 -0.60 -24.37 -11.52
CA THR A 55 -1.53 -24.94 -10.52
C THR A 55 -2.91 -24.29 -10.61
N ALA A 56 -2.97 -22.96 -10.74
CA ALA A 56 -4.23 -22.25 -10.95
C ALA A 56 -4.93 -22.68 -12.25
N SER A 57 -4.16 -22.87 -13.33
CA SER A 57 -4.66 -23.36 -14.62
C SER A 57 -5.23 -24.80 -14.50
N ALA A 58 -4.53 -25.70 -13.79
CA ALA A 58 -4.98 -27.07 -13.56
C ALA A 58 -6.27 -27.14 -12.71
N GLU A 59 -6.40 -26.28 -11.69
CA GLU A 59 -7.60 -26.21 -10.87
C GLU A 59 -8.80 -25.66 -11.66
N ASN A 60 -8.59 -24.62 -12.48
CA ASN A 60 -9.61 -24.14 -13.40
C ASN A 60 -10.04 -25.21 -14.41
N ALA A 61 -9.10 -26.01 -14.92
CA ALA A 61 -9.39 -27.11 -15.85
C ALA A 61 -10.20 -28.23 -15.19
N ARG A 62 -9.91 -28.54 -13.92
CA ARG A 62 -10.68 -29.51 -13.14
C ARG A 62 -12.11 -29.04 -12.91
N GLN A 63 -12.30 -27.79 -12.51
CA GLN A 63 -13.64 -27.23 -12.30
C GLN A 63 -14.45 -27.12 -13.60
N PHE A 64 -13.76 -26.90 -14.73
CA PHE A 64 -14.37 -26.94 -16.05
C PHE A 64 -14.84 -28.34 -16.44
N GLU A 65 -13.99 -29.36 -16.28
CA GLU A 65 -14.36 -30.76 -16.51
C GLU A 65 -15.54 -31.18 -15.62
N GLU A 66 -15.52 -30.81 -14.34
CA GLU A 66 -16.61 -31.12 -13.41
C GLU A 66 -17.94 -30.51 -13.86
N ALA A 67 -17.92 -29.27 -14.38
CA ALA A 67 -19.13 -28.62 -14.90
C ALA A 67 -19.67 -29.33 -16.16
N VAL A 68 -18.78 -29.75 -17.07
CA VAL A 68 -19.14 -30.55 -18.26
C VAL A 68 -19.71 -31.92 -17.86
N SER A 69 -19.12 -32.58 -16.86
CA SER A 69 -19.58 -33.85 -16.32
C SER A 69 -20.96 -33.72 -15.66
N LYS A 70 -21.21 -32.64 -14.90
CA LYS A 70 -22.53 -32.31 -14.33
C LYS A 70 -23.59 -32.11 -15.41
N LEU A 71 -23.29 -31.37 -16.48
CA LEU A 71 -24.20 -31.20 -17.62
C LEU A 71 -24.55 -32.55 -18.25
N ARG A 72 -23.55 -33.41 -18.47
CA ARG A 72 -23.75 -34.77 -19.01
C ARG A 72 -24.63 -35.62 -18.10
N MET A 73 -24.39 -35.57 -16.78
CA MET A 73 -25.18 -36.31 -15.79
C MET A 73 -26.63 -35.82 -15.73
N ALA A 74 -26.87 -34.51 -15.70
CA ALA A 74 -28.20 -33.91 -15.71
C ALA A 74 -28.96 -34.27 -17.01
N SER A 75 -28.27 -34.19 -18.16
CA SER A 75 -28.79 -34.57 -19.46
C SER A 75 -29.23 -36.05 -19.50
N ASN A 76 -28.36 -36.96 -19.05
CA ASN A 76 -28.67 -38.40 -19.01
C ASN A 76 -29.79 -38.73 -18.02
N ARG A 77 -29.86 -38.03 -16.88
CA ARG A 77 -30.91 -38.22 -15.88
C ARG A 77 -32.28 -37.84 -16.45
N GLY A 78 -32.41 -36.64 -17.03
CA GLY A 78 -33.69 -36.19 -17.59
C GLY A 78 -34.12 -37.00 -18.83
N LEU A 79 -33.17 -37.57 -19.59
CA LEU A 79 -33.49 -38.50 -20.68
C LEU A 79 -34.05 -39.86 -20.19
N LEU A 80 -33.80 -40.23 -18.93
CA LEU A 80 -34.29 -41.47 -18.31
C LEU A 80 -35.58 -41.27 -17.50
N SER A 81 -35.78 -40.10 -16.88
CA SER A 81 -36.88 -39.84 -15.95
C SER A 81 -38.11 -39.18 -16.56
N GLY A 82 -38.03 -38.60 -17.76
CA GLY A 82 -39.18 -38.12 -18.54
C GLY A 82 -39.87 -36.85 -18.04
N GLU A 83 -39.87 -36.52 -16.75
CA GLU A 83 -40.47 -35.31 -16.20
C GLU A 83 -39.73 -34.87 -14.93
N ASP A 84 -39.10 -33.68 -14.93
CA ASP A 84 -38.79 -32.94 -13.70
C ASP A 84 -38.40 -31.49 -14.01
N ALA A 85 -39.16 -30.51 -13.49
CA ALA A 85 -38.87 -29.08 -13.66
C ALA A 85 -37.50 -28.68 -13.08
N GLY A 86 -37.05 -29.35 -12.01
CA GLY A 86 -35.73 -29.13 -11.41
C GLY A 86 -34.55 -29.62 -12.26
N ALA A 87 -34.79 -30.47 -13.27
CA ALA A 87 -33.75 -30.90 -14.20
C ALA A 87 -33.36 -29.77 -15.17
N ASN A 88 -34.31 -28.91 -15.57
CA ASN A 88 -34.06 -27.80 -16.50
C ASN A 88 -33.23 -26.68 -15.87
N ASP A 89 -33.49 -26.35 -14.60
CA ASP A 89 -32.68 -25.38 -13.85
C ASP A 89 -31.24 -25.89 -13.70
N SER A 90 -31.07 -27.18 -13.36
CA SER A 90 -29.74 -27.79 -13.23
C SER A 90 -28.94 -27.83 -14.54
N LEU A 91 -29.62 -27.95 -15.69
CA LEU A 91 -28.98 -27.91 -17.02
C LEU A 91 -28.52 -26.49 -17.36
N THR A 92 -29.33 -25.49 -17.03
CA THR A 92 -29.04 -24.09 -17.28
C THR A 92 -27.88 -23.62 -16.40
N ASP A 93 -27.89 -23.98 -15.11
CA ASP A 93 -26.80 -23.69 -14.18
C ASP A 93 -25.49 -24.34 -14.61
N ALA A 94 -25.53 -25.60 -15.06
CA ALA A 94 -24.35 -26.28 -15.57
C ALA A 94 -23.81 -25.61 -16.85
N ALA A 95 -24.68 -25.13 -17.74
CA ALA A 95 -24.28 -24.42 -18.95
C ALA A 95 -23.63 -23.06 -18.65
N ILE A 96 -24.19 -22.29 -17.71
CA ILE A 96 -23.61 -21.03 -17.24
C ILE A 96 -22.25 -21.28 -16.60
N ALA A 97 -22.13 -22.31 -15.75
CA ALA A 97 -20.88 -22.69 -15.13
C ALA A 97 -19.80 -23.06 -16.17
N ILE A 98 -20.14 -23.82 -17.22
CA ILE A 98 -19.20 -24.14 -18.31
C ILE A 98 -18.71 -22.86 -19.01
N GLY A 99 -19.60 -21.90 -19.28
CA GLY A 99 -19.25 -20.62 -19.91
C GLY A 99 -18.28 -19.78 -19.08
N ASP A 100 -18.57 -19.60 -17.78
CA ASP A 100 -17.70 -18.87 -16.84
C ASP A 100 -16.32 -19.54 -16.70
N ARG A 101 -16.30 -20.86 -16.53
CA ARG A 101 -15.05 -21.62 -16.36
C ARG A 101 -14.20 -21.65 -17.62
N LEU A 102 -14.82 -21.67 -18.81
CA LEU A 102 -14.10 -21.52 -20.07
C LEU A 102 -13.47 -20.14 -20.21
N GLY A 103 -14.14 -19.08 -19.75
CA GLY A 103 -13.59 -17.73 -19.68
C GLY A 103 -12.37 -17.64 -18.77
N LYS A 104 -12.46 -18.23 -17.57
CA LYS A 104 -11.34 -18.30 -16.60
C LYS A 104 -10.16 -19.09 -17.14
N LEU A 105 -10.41 -20.20 -17.83
CA LEU A 105 -9.36 -20.99 -18.49
C LEU A 105 -8.61 -20.21 -19.58
N ARG A 106 -9.30 -19.37 -20.34
CA ARG A 106 -8.66 -18.48 -21.33
C ARG A 106 -7.77 -17.44 -20.66
N ALA A 107 -8.24 -16.85 -19.56
CA ALA A 107 -7.46 -15.89 -18.78
C ALA A 107 -6.23 -16.53 -18.12
N SER A 108 -6.34 -17.80 -17.66
CA SER A 108 -5.24 -18.56 -17.07
C SER A 108 -4.34 -19.29 -18.08
N GLY A 109 -4.42 -18.94 -19.37
CA GLY A 109 -3.48 -19.41 -20.39
C GLY A 109 -3.79 -20.77 -21.00
N LEU A 110 -5.03 -21.00 -21.44
CA LEU A 110 -5.35 -22.14 -22.33
C LEU A 110 -4.42 -22.12 -23.55
N ALA A 111 -3.91 -23.27 -23.99
CA ALA A 111 -2.93 -23.28 -25.07
C ALA A 111 -3.59 -22.88 -26.39
N ALA A 112 -2.86 -22.10 -27.21
CA ALA A 112 -3.38 -21.54 -28.47
C ALA A 112 -3.93 -22.60 -29.45
N HIS A 113 -3.51 -23.86 -29.34
CA HIS A 113 -4.01 -24.96 -30.16
C HIS A 113 -5.30 -25.61 -29.62
N GLU A 114 -5.60 -25.45 -28.32
CA GLU A 114 -6.80 -25.97 -27.64
C GLU A 114 -7.97 -24.96 -27.75
N LEU A 115 -7.65 -23.67 -27.88
CA LEU A 115 -8.59 -22.55 -28.01
C LEU A 115 -9.58 -22.67 -29.19
N PRO A 116 -9.16 -22.99 -30.43
CA PRO A 116 -10.08 -23.09 -31.57
C PRO A 116 -11.03 -24.28 -31.47
N ALA A 117 -10.57 -25.40 -30.91
CA ALA A 117 -11.39 -26.59 -30.69
C ALA A 117 -12.44 -26.34 -29.59
N ALA A 118 -12.03 -25.77 -28.45
CA ALA A 118 -12.94 -25.41 -27.37
C ALA A 118 -13.96 -24.35 -27.80
N THR A 119 -13.52 -23.35 -28.56
CA THR A 119 -14.43 -22.32 -29.07
C THR A 119 -15.47 -22.93 -30.02
N ARG A 120 -15.11 -23.93 -30.83
CA ARG A 120 -16.06 -24.56 -31.76
C ARG A 120 -17.05 -25.49 -31.07
N VAL A 121 -16.58 -26.32 -30.13
CA VAL A 121 -17.41 -27.32 -29.44
C VAL A 121 -18.39 -26.65 -28.45
N PHE A 122 -17.97 -25.55 -27.80
CA PHE A 122 -18.79 -24.88 -26.78
C PHE A 122 -19.52 -23.62 -27.27
N ALA A 123 -19.32 -23.16 -28.52
CA ALA A 123 -20.01 -21.98 -29.07
C ALA A 123 -21.54 -22.13 -29.20
N GLY A 124 -22.05 -23.37 -29.21
CA GLY A 124 -23.47 -23.67 -29.40
C GLY A 124 -24.19 -24.15 -28.14
N LEU A 125 -23.68 -23.83 -26.95
CA LEU A 125 -24.15 -24.42 -25.68
C LEU A 125 -25.64 -24.18 -25.44
N ASP A 126 -26.15 -22.98 -25.71
CA ASP A 126 -27.57 -22.64 -25.56
C ASP A 126 -28.46 -23.46 -26.50
N ARG A 127 -28.00 -23.66 -27.73
CA ARG A 127 -28.69 -24.50 -28.71
C ARG A 127 -28.68 -25.96 -28.27
N HIS A 128 -27.57 -26.43 -27.71
CA HIS A 128 -27.42 -27.79 -27.21
C HIS A 128 -28.32 -28.06 -26.00
N VAL A 129 -28.40 -27.14 -25.03
CA VAL A 129 -29.35 -27.20 -23.91
C VAL A 129 -30.79 -27.24 -24.41
N ALA A 130 -31.14 -26.41 -25.40
CA ALA A 130 -32.47 -26.46 -26.02
C ALA A 130 -32.76 -27.80 -26.72
N THR A 131 -31.76 -28.43 -27.34
CA THR A 131 -31.87 -29.79 -27.91
C THR A 131 -32.06 -30.85 -26.83
N ILE A 132 -31.39 -30.72 -25.67
CA ILE A 132 -31.58 -31.61 -24.51
C ILE A 132 -33.02 -31.53 -24.01
N ILE A 133 -33.55 -30.32 -23.80
CA ILE A 133 -34.92 -30.10 -23.33
C ILE A 133 -35.94 -30.68 -24.32
N LYS A 134 -35.74 -30.48 -25.64
CA LYS A 134 -36.60 -31.05 -26.68
C LYS A 134 -36.56 -32.58 -26.74
N ALA A 135 -35.38 -33.18 -26.51
CA ALA A 135 -35.24 -34.64 -26.45
C ALA A 135 -35.95 -35.22 -25.21
N GLN A 136 -35.95 -34.49 -24.09
CA GLN A 136 -36.63 -34.89 -22.85
C GLN A 136 -38.16 -34.75 -22.93
N ALA A 137 -38.68 -33.76 -23.66
CA ALA A 137 -40.13 -33.54 -23.84
C ALA A 137 -40.85 -34.62 -24.69
N GLY A 138 -40.10 -35.54 -25.32
CA GLY A 138 -40.65 -36.63 -26.12
C GLY A 138 -41.16 -36.22 -27.52
N GLY A 139 -41.50 -37.21 -28.35
CA GLY A 139 -41.99 -36.99 -29.74
C GLY A 139 -41.48 -38.02 -30.75
N ARG A 140 -41.87 -37.90 -32.02
CA ARG A 140 -41.45 -38.84 -33.10
C ARG A 140 -39.94 -38.85 -33.36
N ASP A 141 -39.26 -37.74 -33.08
CA ASP A 141 -37.82 -37.58 -33.32
C ASP A 141 -36.96 -37.70 -32.03
N ALA A 142 -37.58 -38.04 -30.89
CA ALA A 142 -36.90 -38.01 -29.59
C ALA A 142 -35.69 -38.97 -29.51
N GLN A 143 -35.75 -40.15 -30.14
CA GLN A 143 -34.62 -41.07 -30.21
C GLN A 143 -33.45 -40.53 -31.04
N LEU A 144 -33.75 -39.82 -32.14
CA LEU A 144 -32.73 -39.19 -32.98
C LEU A 144 -32.03 -38.07 -32.19
N LEU A 145 -32.80 -37.19 -31.55
CA LEU A 145 -32.28 -36.08 -30.74
C LEU A 145 -31.50 -36.58 -29.52
N ALA A 146 -31.93 -37.66 -28.86
CA ALA A 146 -31.19 -38.26 -27.75
C ALA A 146 -29.83 -38.83 -28.20
N SER A 147 -29.75 -39.38 -29.41
CA SER A 147 -28.48 -39.86 -29.98
C SER A 147 -27.51 -38.72 -30.31
N GLU A 148 -28.03 -37.61 -30.83
CA GLU A 148 -27.27 -36.38 -31.09
C GLU A 148 -26.76 -35.75 -29.79
N VAL A 149 -27.61 -35.65 -28.78
CA VAL A 149 -27.25 -35.15 -27.44
C VAL A 149 -26.12 -35.97 -26.83
N LYS A 150 -26.21 -37.30 -26.91
CA LYS A 150 -25.18 -38.21 -26.38
C LYS A 150 -23.84 -38.06 -27.12
N ALA A 151 -23.87 -37.86 -28.44
CA ALA A 151 -22.68 -37.63 -29.24
C ALA A 151 -22.00 -36.30 -28.87
N THR A 152 -22.75 -35.21 -28.78
CA THR A 152 -22.23 -33.88 -28.44
C THR A 152 -21.72 -33.83 -26.99
N ASN A 153 -22.45 -34.41 -26.03
CA ASN A 153 -21.97 -34.54 -24.65
C ASN A 153 -20.66 -35.35 -24.57
N GLY A 154 -20.52 -36.40 -25.39
CA GLY A 154 -19.28 -37.18 -25.49
C GLY A 154 -18.10 -36.37 -26.03
N GLN A 155 -18.32 -35.53 -27.05
CA GLN A 155 -17.30 -34.64 -27.61
C GLN A 155 -16.88 -33.56 -26.61
N MET A 156 -17.84 -32.95 -25.91
CA MET A 156 -17.58 -31.96 -24.87
C MET A 156 -16.75 -32.56 -23.73
N GLN A 157 -17.11 -33.76 -23.26
CA GLN A 157 -16.36 -34.46 -22.21
C GLN A 157 -14.93 -34.80 -22.66
N ALA A 158 -14.76 -35.40 -23.85
CA ALA A 158 -13.44 -35.79 -24.34
C ALA A 158 -12.49 -34.58 -24.47
N LEU A 159 -13.02 -33.42 -24.87
CA LEU A 159 -12.25 -32.19 -24.93
C LEU A 159 -11.92 -31.63 -23.54
N ALA A 160 -12.86 -31.67 -22.60
CA ALA A 160 -12.62 -31.26 -21.22
C ALA A 160 -11.55 -32.14 -20.54
N ASP A 161 -11.60 -33.45 -20.75
CA ASP A 161 -10.60 -34.40 -20.26
C ASP A 161 -9.22 -34.11 -20.85
N THR A 162 -9.14 -33.79 -22.15
CA THR A 162 -7.88 -33.44 -22.83
C THR A 162 -7.27 -32.16 -22.24
N ILE A 163 -8.08 -31.14 -22.01
CA ILE A 163 -7.65 -29.87 -21.39
C ILE A 163 -7.16 -30.12 -19.96
N LEU A 164 -7.87 -30.94 -19.18
CA LEU A 164 -7.48 -31.29 -17.81
C LEU A 164 -6.14 -32.04 -17.77
N VAL A 165 -5.96 -33.07 -18.60
CA VAL A 165 -4.69 -33.82 -18.69
C VAL A 165 -3.55 -32.89 -19.09
N GLY A 166 -3.75 -32.05 -20.12
CA GLY A 166 -2.74 -31.09 -20.55
C GLY A 166 -2.38 -30.07 -19.47
N ALA A 167 -3.32 -29.63 -18.65
CA ALA A 167 -3.06 -28.71 -17.55
C ALA A 167 -2.34 -29.39 -16.36
N LEU A 168 -2.69 -30.63 -16.04
CA LEU A 168 -2.01 -31.43 -15.02
C LEU A 168 -0.56 -31.74 -15.42
N ASP A 169 -0.32 -32.13 -16.68
CA ASP A 169 1.03 -32.39 -17.19
C ASP A 169 1.93 -31.13 -17.11
N ARG A 170 1.37 -29.94 -17.41
CA ARG A 170 2.10 -28.67 -17.28
C ARG A 170 2.44 -28.36 -15.83
N ARG A 171 1.52 -28.60 -14.89
CA ARG A 171 1.76 -28.44 -13.46
C ARG A 171 2.86 -29.38 -12.98
N ASP A 172 2.79 -30.66 -13.35
CA ASP A 172 3.75 -31.67 -12.92
C ASP A 172 5.14 -31.39 -13.52
N ALA A 173 5.20 -30.93 -14.78
CA ALA A 173 6.44 -30.49 -15.41
C ALA A 173 7.01 -29.19 -14.79
N ALA A 174 6.16 -28.28 -14.30
CA ALA A 174 6.61 -27.10 -13.56
C ALA A 174 7.16 -27.49 -12.18
N GLN A 175 6.51 -28.43 -11.49
CA GLN A 175 6.95 -28.96 -10.21
C GLN A 175 8.32 -29.67 -10.32
N ALA A 176 8.47 -30.57 -11.31
CA ALA A 176 9.74 -31.25 -11.54
C ALA A 176 10.91 -30.28 -11.85
N ARG A 177 10.63 -29.17 -12.56
CA ARG A 177 11.61 -28.11 -12.82
C ARG A 177 12.00 -27.36 -11.55
N LEU A 178 11.04 -27.08 -10.67
CA LEU A 178 11.31 -26.45 -9.37
C LEU A 178 12.18 -27.35 -8.49
N ASP A 179 11.83 -28.63 -8.37
CA ASP A 179 12.58 -29.61 -7.58
C ASP A 179 14.03 -29.74 -8.07
N THR A 180 14.23 -29.80 -9.39
CA THR A 180 15.56 -29.84 -10.01
C THR A 180 16.36 -28.55 -9.71
N SER A 181 15.71 -27.39 -9.76
CA SER A 181 16.33 -26.09 -9.46
C SER A 181 16.75 -25.99 -7.99
N ILE A 182 15.90 -26.45 -7.07
CA ILE A 182 16.18 -26.51 -5.63
C ILE A 182 17.37 -27.44 -5.35
N ALA A 183 17.38 -28.65 -5.93
CA ALA A 183 18.47 -29.61 -5.75
C ALA A 183 19.80 -29.08 -6.29
N ARG A 184 19.78 -28.38 -7.42
CA ARG A 184 20.96 -27.71 -8.00
C ARG A 184 21.47 -26.60 -7.07
N TRP A 185 20.58 -25.74 -6.57
CA TRP A 185 20.94 -24.68 -5.64
C TRP A 185 21.57 -25.24 -4.36
N GLN A 186 20.95 -26.26 -3.76
CA GLN A 186 21.48 -26.94 -2.57
C GLN A 186 22.88 -27.50 -2.83
N SER A 187 23.09 -28.18 -3.97
CA SER A 187 24.39 -28.77 -4.32
C SER A 187 25.49 -27.72 -4.44
N ILE A 188 25.18 -26.56 -5.05
CA ILE A 188 26.12 -25.46 -5.21
C ILE A 188 26.48 -24.84 -3.84
N VAL A 189 25.48 -24.60 -2.99
CA VAL A 189 25.68 -24.05 -1.63
C VAL A 189 26.54 -25.00 -0.80
N PHE A 190 26.25 -26.31 -0.82
CA PHE A 190 27.07 -27.31 -0.11
C PHE A 190 28.50 -27.38 -0.63
N ALA A 191 28.71 -27.39 -1.96
CA ALA A 191 30.03 -27.45 -2.55
C ALA A 191 30.90 -26.24 -2.16
N ILE A 192 30.34 -25.02 -2.24
CA ILE A 192 31.06 -23.80 -1.89
C ILE A 192 31.29 -23.71 -0.36
N GLY A 193 30.31 -24.14 0.44
CA GLY A 193 30.46 -24.26 1.90
C GLY A 193 31.63 -25.17 2.28
N LEU A 194 31.74 -26.35 1.66
CA LEU A 194 32.84 -27.29 1.89
C LEU A 194 34.21 -26.68 1.55
N VAL A 195 34.31 -26.01 0.40
CA VAL A 195 35.54 -25.31 -0.04
C VAL A 195 35.93 -24.23 0.96
N THR A 196 34.95 -23.45 1.44
CA THR A 196 35.18 -22.36 2.39
C THR A 196 35.69 -22.89 3.72
N ILE A 197 35.10 -23.97 4.25
CA ILE A 197 35.55 -24.65 5.47
C ILE A 197 36.98 -25.19 5.30
N ALA A 198 37.30 -25.80 4.15
CA ALA A 198 38.65 -26.30 3.87
C ALA A 198 39.69 -25.17 3.85
N VAL A 199 39.36 -24.02 3.26
CA VAL A 199 40.24 -22.84 3.25
C VAL A 199 40.45 -22.32 4.67
N ILE A 200 39.38 -22.17 5.46
CA ILE A 200 39.47 -21.73 6.87
C ILE A 200 40.36 -22.67 7.68
N ALA A 201 40.19 -23.99 7.52
CA ALA A 201 40.99 -24.99 8.22
C ALA A 201 42.49 -24.90 7.84
N LEU A 202 42.79 -24.67 6.56
CA LEU A 202 44.17 -24.53 6.08
C LEU A 202 44.83 -23.26 6.62
N VAL A 203 44.09 -22.16 6.69
CA VAL A 203 44.55 -20.88 7.27
C VAL A 203 44.78 -21.03 8.77
N ALA A 204 43.86 -21.65 9.50
CA ALA A 204 43.99 -21.91 10.93
C ALA A 204 45.20 -22.81 11.24
N PHE A 205 45.40 -23.87 10.44
CA PHE A 205 46.57 -24.74 10.56
C PHE A 205 47.88 -23.99 10.34
N ASP A 206 47.93 -23.11 9.34
CA ASP A 206 49.10 -22.27 9.07
C ASP A 206 49.38 -21.29 10.21
N LEU A 207 48.34 -20.64 10.75
CA LEU A 207 48.43 -19.72 11.87
C LEU A 207 49.05 -20.39 13.10
N ILE A 208 48.55 -21.59 13.44
CA ILE A 208 49.00 -22.36 14.60
C ILE A 208 50.45 -22.84 14.41
N ARG A 209 50.79 -23.34 13.22
CA ARG A 209 52.09 -23.96 12.96
C ARG A 209 53.22 -22.95 12.77
N ASN A 210 52.95 -21.80 12.15
CA ASN A 210 54.00 -20.86 11.73
C ASN A 210 54.03 -19.55 12.53
N ILE A 211 52.86 -19.03 12.95
CA ILE A 211 52.77 -17.72 13.62
C ILE A 211 52.92 -17.86 15.14
N LEU A 212 52.24 -18.83 15.74
CA LEU A 212 52.24 -19.04 17.19
C LEU A 212 53.65 -19.29 17.77
N PRO A 213 54.55 -20.07 17.12
CA PRO A 213 55.93 -20.24 17.61
C PRO A 213 56.79 -18.98 17.43
N ALA A 214 56.52 -18.14 16.42
CA ALA A 214 57.22 -16.88 16.21
C ALA A 214 56.84 -15.85 17.29
N LEU A 215 55.55 -15.71 17.58
CA LEU A 215 55.06 -14.87 18.68
C LEU A 215 55.59 -15.33 20.04
N ARG A 216 55.63 -16.64 20.31
CA ARG A 216 56.23 -17.19 21.54
C ARG A 216 57.74 -16.99 21.65
N ARG A 217 58.45 -16.84 20.53
CA ARG A 217 59.89 -16.50 20.52
C ARG A 217 60.10 -15.02 20.76
N MET A 218 59.28 -14.18 20.13
CA MET A 218 59.30 -12.73 20.33
C MET A 218 58.93 -12.36 21.78
N HIS A 219 57.88 -12.95 22.35
CA HIS A 219 57.50 -12.73 23.74
C HIS A 219 58.61 -13.15 24.72
N ARG A 220 59.29 -14.29 24.47
CA ARG A 220 60.45 -14.71 25.26
C ARG A 220 61.65 -13.78 25.10
N GLY A 221 61.88 -13.22 23.90
CA GLY A 221 62.91 -12.21 23.67
C GLY A 221 62.63 -10.90 24.40
N VAL A 222 61.38 -10.44 24.40
CA VAL A 222 60.94 -9.23 25.13
C VAL A 222 61.03 -9.44 26.65
N GLN A 223 60.69 -10.63 27.17
CA GLN A 223 60.88 -10.94 28.59
C GLN A 223 62.37 -10.96 28.98
N ARG A 224 63.25 -11.53 28.15
CA ARG A 224 64.71 -11.53 28.40
C ARG A 224 65.34 -10.13 28.36
N LEU A 225 64.83 -9.26 27.49
CA LEU A 225 65.19 -7.84 27.46
C LEU A 225 64.70 -7.09 28.71
N ALA A 226 63.52 -7.44 29.23
CA ALA A 226 63.01 -6.90 30.49
C ALA A 226 63.82 -7.38 31.71
N ASP A 227 64.44 -8.57 31.62
CA ASP A 227 65.29 -9.16 32.67
C ASP A 227 66.77 -8.72 32.60
N GLY A 228 67.14 -7.83 31.66
CA GLY A 228 68.43 -7.14 31.65
C GLY A 228 69.58 -7.81 30.88
N GLU A 229 69.33 -8.86 30.10
CA GLU A 229 70.34 -9.44 29.18
C GLU A 229 70.41 -8.63 27.87
N LEU A 230 71.51 -7.89 27.65
CA LEU A 230 71.68 -6.91 26.55
C LEU A 230 72.60 -7.36 25.40
N GLU A 231 73.06 -8.62 25.36
CA GLU A 231 73.73 -9.17 24.17
C GLU A 231 72.72 -9.85 23.25
N VAL A 232 72.19 -9.09 22.30
CA VAL A 232 71.46 -9.61 21.15
C VAL A 232 72.12 -9.08 19.88
N GLU A 233 72.65 -9.98 19.04
CA GLU A 233 73.00 -9.64 17.66
C GLU A 233 71.73 -9.23 16.91
N ILE A 234 71.53 -7.93 16.79
CA ILE A 234 70.53 -7.37 15.88
C ILE A 234 71.09 -7.53 14.47
N GLY A 235 70.64 -8.55 13.76
CA GLY A 235 70.89 -8.69 12.33
C GLY A 235 70.49 -7.41 11.59
N SER A 236 71.35 -6.96 10.68
CA SER A 236 71.25 -5.71 9.94
C SER A 236 69.84 -5.44 9.41
N PHE A 237 69.19 -4.40 9.92
CA PHE A 237 67.97 -3.86 9.34
C PHE A 237 68.33 -3.02 8.10
N SER A 238 67.77 -3.37 6.94
CA SER A 238 67.88 -2.56 5.73
C SER A 238 66.73 -1.56 5.67
N LEU A 239 67.01 -0.33 5.22
CA LEU A 239 66.06 0.78 5.06
C LEU A 239 64.81 0.46 4.19
N GLN A 240 64.77 -0.68 3.49
CA GLN A 240 63.60 -1.14 2.71
C GLN A 240 62.40 -1.58 3.57
N GLU A 241 62.61 -1.99 4.83
CA GLU A 241 61.52 -2.53 5.67
C GLU A 241 60.61 -1.42 6.25
N LEU A 242 61.11 -0.19 6.36
CA LEU A 242 60.32 0.98 6.76
C LEU A 242 59.43 1.51 5.63
N GLU A 243 59.88 1.37 4.38
CA GLU A 243 59.10 1.72 3.18
C GLU A 243 57.96 0.71 2.95
N ALA A 244 58.20 -0.58 3.25
CA ALA A 244 57.21 -1.65 3.16
C ALA A 244 56.04 -1.51 4.15
N LEU A 245 56.20 -0.76 5.25
CA LEU A 245 55.15 -0.47 6.22
C LEU A 245 54.23 0.70 5.82
N SER A 246 54.66 1.55 4.88
CA SER A 246 53.90 2.73 4.46
C SER A 246 52.63 2.36 3.68
N GLY A 247 52.73 1.41 2.74
CA GLY A 247 51.60 0.93 1.91
C GLY A 247 50.49 0.22 2.71
N PRO A 248 50.82 -0.72 3.60
CA PRO A 248 49.84 -1.34 4.51
C PRO A 248 49.20 -0.34 5.47
N LEU A 249 49.95 0.64 6.00
CA LEU A 249 49.36 1.70 6.83
C LEU A 249 48.40 2.59 6.02
N GLU A 250 48.73 2.89 4.77
CA GLU A 250 47.89 3.69 3.88
C GLU A 250 46.62 2.92 3.48
N THR A 251 46.75 1.61 3.24
CA THR A 251 45.62 0.71 2.94
C THR A 251 44.73 0.52 4.17
N PHE A 252 45.31 0.34 5.36
CA PHE A 252 44.57 0.32 6.61
C PHE A 252 43.87 1.66 6.87
N ARG A 253 44.52 2.80 6.59
CA ARG A 253 43.90 4.13 6.66
C ARG A 253 42.76 4.31 5.65
N LYS A 254 42.89 3.81 4.42
CA LYS A 254 41.83 3.84 3.39
C LYS A 254 40.65 2.96 3.77
N ASN A 255 40.91 1.74 4.23
CA ASN A 255 39.86 0.83 4.68
C ASN A 255 39.20 1.32 5.97
N ALA A 256 39.96 1.84 6.93
CA ALA A 256 39.42 2.45 8.13
C ALA A 256 38.60 3.71 7.81
N ARG A 257 38.99 4.51 6.81
CA ARG A 257 38.15 5.59 6.28
C ARG A 257 36.89 5.05 5.65
N ALA A 258 36.96 4.09 4.74
CA ALA A 258 35.78 3.51 4.09
C ALA A 258 34.80 2.87 5.09
N VAL A 259 35.30 2.17 6.11
CA VAL A 259 34.49 1.60 7.20
C VAL A 259 33.88 2.70 8.06
N ARG A 260 34.62 3.77 8.35
CA ARG A 260 34.09 4.94 9.06
C ARG A 260 33.03 5.64 8.22
N ASP A 261 33.27 5.84 6.94
CA ASP A 261 32.35 6.54 6.04
C ASP A 261 31.03 5.72 5.90
N LEU A 262 31.09 4.37 5.81
CA LEU A 262 29.89 3.52 5.88
C LEU A 262 29.16 3.60 7.24
N ALA A 263 29.89 3.80 8.35
CA ALA A 263 29.30 3.85 9.68
C ALA A 263 28.60 5.18 9.99
N PHE A 264 28.93 6.26 9.27
CA PHE A 264 28.48 7.63 9.56
C PHE A 264 27.75 8.32 8.39
N THR A 265 27.72 7.72 7.20
CA THR A 265 27.08 8.29 6.01
C THR A 265 25.97 7.38 5.49
N ASP A 266 24.89 7.97 4.99
CA ASP A 266 23.83 7.29 4.25
C ASP A 266 24.27 7.04 2.81
N VAL A 267 24.19 5.79 2.34
CA VAL A 267 24.77 5.36 1.07
C VAL A 267 24.01 5.95 -0.14
N ALA A 268 22.70 6.17 -0.01
CA ALA A 268 21.86 6.65 -1.09
C ALA A 268 21.96 8.17 -1.31
N THR A 269 22.14 8.95 -0.24
CA THR A 269 22.21 10.43 -0.33
C THR A 269 23.61 10.99 -0.18
N GLY A 270 24.56 10.23 0.37
CA GLY A 270 25.87 10.76 0.78
C GLY A 270 25.81 11.72 1.98
N LEU A 271 24.64 11.88 2.61
CA LEU A 271 24.46 12.71 3.81
C LEU A 271 24.88 11.96 5.06
N PRO A 272 25.19 12.67 6.17
CA PRO A 272 25.26 12.08 7.50
C PRO A 272 24.06 11.17 7.79
N ASN A 273 24.32 9.99 8.36
CA ASN A 273 23.27 9.11 8.85
C ASN A 273 22.82 9.50 10.27
N ARG A 274 21.79 8.83 10.79
CA ARG A 274 21.28 9.06 12.17
C ARG A 274 22.37 9.07 13.24
N ARG A 275 23.34 8.15 13.16
CA ARG A 275 24.42 8.07 14.15
C ARG A 275 25.33 9.30 14.10
N SER A 276 25.70 9.73 12.89
CA SER A 276 26.50 10.94 12.71
C SER A 276 25.74 12.19 13.13
N PHE A 277 24.42 12.25 12.89
CA PHE A 277 23.60 13.36 13.34
C PHE A 277 23.67 13.53 14.86
N LEU A 278 23.37 12.46 15.61
CA LEU A 278 23.38 12.49 17.07
C LEU A 278 24.74 12.88 17.65
N ASP A 279 25.83 12.32 17.12
CA ASP A 279 27.19 12.61 17.58
C ASP A 279 27.59 14.08 17.31
N THR A 280 27.31 14.59 16.10
CA THR A 280 27.64 15.97 15.73
C THR A 280 26.81 16.99 16.53
N VAL A 281 25.50 16.76 16.70
CA VAL A 281 24.64 17.65 17.48
C VAL A 281 25.03 17.64 18.96
N SER A 282 25.31 16.47 19.53
CA SER A 282 25.76 16.38 20.92
C SER A 282 27.06 17.14 21.17
N LYS A 283 27.99 17.11 20.20
CA LYS A 283 29.24 17.89 20.27
C LYS A 283 28.97 19.39 20.15
N ALA A 284 28.11 19.81 19.21
CA ALA A 284 27.73 21.22 19.05
C ALA A 284 27.06 21.78 20.31
N PHE A 285 26.12 21.03 20.91
CA PHE A 285 25.43 21.42 22.14
C PHE A 285 26.39 21.54 23.33
N SER A 286 27.42 20.72 23.39
CA SER A 286 28.45 20.78 24.43
C SER A 286 29.42 21.94 24.22
N ALA A 287 29.71 22.30 22.96
CA ALA A 287 30.62 23.38 22.61
C ALA A 287 30.00 24.77 22.78
N GLU A 288 28.72 24.92 22.47
CA GLU A 288 27.98 26.18 22.57
C GLU A 288 26.72 26.01 23.45
N PRO A 289 26.86 25.83 24.77
CA PRO A 289 25.74 25.52 25.65
C PRO A 289 24.69 26.65 25.73
N ASP A 290 25.10 27.90 25.54
CA ASP A 290 24.23 29.07 25.64
C ASP A 290 23.68 29.55 24.29
N ALA A 291 24.07 28.91 23.17
CA ALA A 291 23.55 29.26 21.86
C ALA A 291 22.16 28.66 21.61
N THR A 292 21.35 29.32 20.79
CA THR A 292 20.06 28.78 20.33
C THR A 292 20.27 27.95 19.06
N PHE A 293 19.86 26.69 19.11
CA PHE A 293 19.81 25.80 17.95
C PHE A 293 18.36 25.56 17.54
N ALA A 294 18.15 25.40 16.23
CA ALA A 294 16.91 24.88 15.67
C ALA A 294 17.15 23.43 15.23
N LEU A 295 16.44 22.49 15.84
CA LEU A 295 16.39 21.10 15.44
C LEU A 295 15.08 20.86 14.68
N MET A 296 15.17 20.24 13.52
CA MET A 296 14.00 19.94 12.69
C MET A 296 13.98 18.48 12.29
N LEU A 297 12.79 17.87 12.30
CA LEU A 297 12.55 16.60 11.63
C LEU A 297 11.67 16.86 10.41
N VAL A 298 12.04 16.25 9.29
CA VAL A 298 11.37 16.42 8.01
C VAL A 298 10.96 15.06 7.48
N ASP A 299 9.74 14.98 6.97
CA ASP A 299 9.18 13.79 6.32
C ASP A 299 8.68 14.15 4.92
N ILE A 300 9.00 13.31 3.93
CA ILE A 300 8.50 13.47 2.57
C ILE A 300 7.07 12.92 2.50
N ASP A 301 6.10 13.79 2.24
CA ASP A 301 4.70 13.39 2.20
C ASP A 301 4.42 12.42 1.06
N ARG A 302 3.75 11.31 1.41
CA ARG A 302 3.33 10.27 0.46
C ARG A 302 4.50 9.67 -0.34
N PHE A 303 5.71 9.64 0.21
CA PHE A 303 6.89 9.08 -0.45
C PHE A 303 6.69 7.64 -0.96
N LYS A 304 5.92 6.83 -0.22
CA LYS A 304 5.55 5.48 -0.67
C LYS A 304 4.90 5.46 -2.05
N HIS A 305 4.05 6.44 -2.37
CA HIS A 305 3.41 6.51 -3.70
C HIS A 305 4.45 6.75 -4.79
N VAL A 306 5.50 7.54 -4.53
CA VAL A 306 6.59 7.71 -5.50
C VAL A 306 7.30 6.38 -5.77
N ASN A 307 7.56 5.58 -4.73
CA ASN A 307 8.15 4.25 -4.90
C ASN A 307 7.23 3.28 -5.64
N ASP A 308 5.93 3.32 -5.35
CA ASP A 308 4.95 2.42 -5.94
C ASP A 308 4.69 2.78 -7.42
N ASP A 309 4.66 4.07 -7.77
CA ASP A 309 4.36 4.57 -9.11
C ASP A 309 5.60 4.58 -10.05
N TYR A 310 6.78 4.94 -9.53
CA TYR A 310 8.00 5.17 -10.33
C TYR A 310 9.14 4.21 -9.99
N GLY A 311 8.95 3.33 -9.00
CA GLY A 311 9.94 2.35 -8.56
C GLY A 311 10.95 2.92 -7.55
N HIS A 312 11.57 2.01 -6.79
CA HIS A 312 12.52 2.36 -5.73
C HIS A 312 13.73 3.18 -6.20
N ALA A 313 14.22 2.97 -7.43
CA ALA A 313 15.34 3.74 -7.96
C ALA A 313 15.00 5.23 -8.13
N ALA A 314 13.78 5.55 -8.55
CA ALA A 314 13.29 6.92 -8.64
C ALA A 314 13.09 7.54 -7.25
N GLY A 315 12.62 6.74 -6.28
CA GLY A 315 12.54 7.14 -4.88
C GLY A 315 13.91 7.48 -4.29
N ASP A 316 14.93 6.64 -4.50
CA ASP A 316 16.29 6.89 -4.01
C ASP A 316 16.87 8.18 -4.60
N GLU A 317 16.66 8.41 -5.91
CA GLU A 317 17.10 9.63 -6.59
C GLU A 317 16.36 10.88 -6.06
N LEU A 318 15.05 10.77 -5.82
CA LEU A 318 14.26 11.84 -5.23
C LEU A 318 14.82 12.24 -3.86
N VAL A 319 15.10 11.26 -2.99
CA VAL A 319 15.65 11.53 -1.66
C VAL A 319 17.03 12.18 -1.75
N ARG A 320 17.87 11.77 -2.71
CA ARG A 320 19.16 12.43 -2.98
C ARG A 320 18.98 13.90 -3.34
N LEU A 321 18.09 14.21 -4.29
CA LEU A 321 17.83 15.58 -4.74
C LEU A 321 17.20 16.46 -3.64
N ILE A 322 16.32 15.90 -2.82
CA ILE A 322 15.75 16.60 -1.65
C ILE A 322 16.86 16.98 -0.67
N GLY A 323 17.75 16.05 -0.35
CA GLY A 323 18.91 16.30 0.51
C GLY A 323 19.87 17.35 -0.04
N GLU A 324 20.03 17.43 -1.36
CA GLU A 324 20.79 18.49 -2.04
C GLU A 324 20.11 19.85 -1.91
N ARG A 325 18.82 19.93 -2.25
CA ARG A 325 18.04 21.17 -2.16
C ARG A 325 18.00 21.72 -0.73
N MET A 326 17.87 20.85 0.29
CA MET A 326 17.95 21.26 1.70
C MET A 326 19.31 21.89 2.05
N ARG A 327 20.41 21.30 1.58
CA ARG A 327 21.76 21.84 1.82
C ARG A 327 21.98 23.18 1.12
N GLU A 328 21.48 23.33 -0.11
CA GLU A 328 21.59 24.58 -0.87
C GLU A 328 20.87 25.74 -0.15
N ILE A 329 19.69 25.49 0.40
CA ILE A 329 18.89 26.50 1.10
C ILE A 329 19.49 26.86 2.47
N LEU A 330 19.90 25.84 3.24
CA LEU A 330 20.35 26.05 4.62
C LEU A 330 21.82 26.47 4.72
N GLY A 331 22.62 26.23 3.67
CA GLY A 331 24.04 26.56 3.63
C GLY A 331 24.93 25.56 4.40
N ALA A 332 26.23 25.85 4.41
CA ALA A 332 27.27 24.93 4.91
C ALA A 332 27.26 24.74 6.44
N ASP A 333 26.70 25.69 7.19
CA ASP A 333 26.67 25.66 8.66
C ASP A 333 25.52 24.79 9.20
N ALA A 334 24.62 24.32 8.33
CA ALA A 334 23.52 23.45 8.70
C ALA A 334 23.91 21.97 8.57
N LEU A 335 23.62 21.21 9.61
CA LEU A 335 23.73 19.76 9.58
C LEU A 335 22.45 19.17 9.00
N VAL A 336 22.54 18.62 7.79
CA VAL A 336 21.46 17.88 7.12
C VAL A 336 21.81 16.39 7.18
N ALA A 337 20.93 15.56 7.75
CA ALA A 337 21.13 14.12 7.86
C ALA A 337 19.90 13.34 7.38
N ARG A 338 20.11 12.18 6.76
CA ARG A 338 19.02 11.23 6.51
C ARG A 338 18.94 10.24 7.67
N VAL A 339 17.78 10.17 8.30
CA VAL A 339 17.56 9.34 9.49
C VAL A 339 17.13 7.93 9.09
N GLY A 340 16.34 7.82 8.02
CA GLY A 340 15.93 6.57 7.39
C GLY A 340 14.73 6.78 6.47
N GLY A 341 14.54 5.93 5.46
CA GLY A 341 13.38 6.04 4.55
C GLY A 341 13.24 7.42 3.91
N ASP A 342 12.11 8.06 4.18
CA ASP A 342 11.69 9.41 3.80
C ASP A 342 12.00 10.50 4.84
N GLU A 343 12.69 10.17 5.93
CA GLU A 343 12.93 11.07 7.05
C GLU A 343 14.32 11.70 7.03
N PHE A 344 14.36 13.01 7.27
CA PHE A 344 15.56 13.80 7.47
C PHE A 344 15.56 14.48 8.84
N ALA A 345 16.75 14.68 9.39
CA ALA A 345 16.97 15.49 10.57
C ALA A 345 17.92 16.63 10.25
N LEU A 346 17.53 17.83 10.67
CA LEU A 346 18.27 19.06 10.46
C LEU A 346 18.64 19.65 11.81
N CYS A 347 19.85 20.19 11.92
CA CYS A 347 20.25 20.98 13.07
C CYS A 347 21.09 22.15 12.59
N LEU A 348 20.72 23.36 12.99
CA LEU A 348 21.48 24.55 12.67
C LEU A 348 21.33 25.60 13.76
N ARG A 349 22.26 26.55 13.77
CA ARG A 349 22.17 27.76 14.57
C ARG A 349 21.56 28.87 13.71
N PRO A 350 20.31 29.31 13.97
CA PRO A 350 19.71 30.39 13.19
C PRO A 350 20.55 31.66 13.28
N ALA A 351 20.67 32.39 12.18
CA ALA A 351 21.28 33.72 12.19
C ALA A 351 20.46 34.69 13.04
N ALA A 352 21.11 35.72 13.61
CA ALA A 352 20.43 36.72 14.42
C ALA A 352 19.22 37.34 13.67
N GLY A 353 18.02 37.26 14.27
CA GLY A 353 16.77 37.75 13.67
C GLY A 353 16.02 36.75 12.79
N ARG A 354 16.56 35.55 12.52
CA ARG A 354 15.84 34.45 11.88
C ARG A 354 15.40 33.42 12.93
N SER A 355 14.18 32.90 12.78
CA SER A 355 13.71 31.75 13.57
C SER A 355 13.90 30.45 12.78
N GLY A 356 14.08 29.35 13.50
CA GLY A 356 14.02 28.00 12.93
C GLY A 356 12.70 27.75 12.22
N ASN A 357 11.59 28.29 12.73
CA ASN A 357 10.29 28.16 12.06
C ASN A 357 10.25 28.89 10.70
N GLY A 358 10.84 30.09 10.61
CA GLY A 358 10.93 30.82 9.34
C GLY A 358 11.73 30.05 8.29
N LEU A 359 12.87 29.46 8.70
CA LEU A 359 13.69 28.59 7.86
C LEU A 359 12.93 27.33 7.41
N ALA A 360 12.15 26.71 8.30
CA ALA A 360 11.31 25.57 7.96
C ALA A 360 10.24 25.95 6.92
N SER A 361 9.62 27.12 7.03
CA SER A 361 8.65 27.60 6.04
C SER A 361 9.29 27.85 4.67
N GLU A 362 10.53 28.36 4.63
CA GLU A 362 11.30 28.49 3.38
C GLU A 362 11.60 27.13 2.75
N LEU A 363 11.99 26.13 3.56
CA LEU A 363 12.17 24.76 3.08
C LEU A 363 10.88 24.18 2.51
N VAL A 364 9.76 24.29 3.22
CA VAL A 364 8.45 23.80 2.74
C VAL A 364 8.11 24.42 1.39
N ALA A 365 8.29 25.74 1.24
CA ALA A 365 8.01 26.43 -0.01
C ALA A 365 8.89 25.92 -1.16
N ALA A 366 10.20 25.75 -0.92
CA ALA A 366 11.14 25.29 -1.94
C ALA A 366 10.97 23.81 -2.32
N MET A 367 10.41 22.98 -1.45
CA MET A 367 10.13 21.57 -1.76
C MET A 367 8.94 21.39 -2.70
N ARG A 368 8.10 22.42 -2.89
CA ARG A 368 6.96 22.38 -3.83
C ARG A 368 7.41 22.41 -5.29
N ASP A 369 8.61 22.91 -5.57
CA ASP A 369 9.15 22.92 -6.92
C ASP A 369 9.40 21.47 -7.39
N PRO A 370 8.97 21.06 -8.59
CA PRO A 370 9.14 19.69 -9.07
C PRO A 370 10.60 19.22 -9.08
N PHE A 371 10.80 17.93 -8.84
CA PHE A 371 12.09 17.25 -8.93
C PHE A 371 12.19 16.51 -10.26
N ASN A 372 13.31 16.71 -10.96
CA ASN A 372 13.57 16.03 -12.22
C ASN A 372 14.26 14.69 -11.96
N LEU A 373 13.57 13.58 -12.26
CA LEU A 373 14.02 12.20 -12.08
C LEU A 373 14.28 11.54 -13.45
N GLY A 374 15.03 12.23 -14.31
CA GLY A 374 15.33 11.77 -15.67
C GLY A 374 14.17 12.02 -16.64
N GLU A 375 13.34 11.02 -16.89
CA GLU A 375 12.18 11.13 -17.80
C GLU A 375 10.92 11.66 -17.10
N TYR A 376 10.93 11.73 -15.76
CA TYR A 376 9.78 12.13 -14.95
C TYR A 376 10.02 13.47 -14.24
N SER A 377 8.97 14.28 -14.11
CA SER A 377 8.94 15.46 -13.25
C SER A 377 7.95 15.22 -12.11
N VAL A 378 8.46 15.11 -10.88
CA VAL A 378 7.68 14.69 -9.72
C VAL A 378 7.58 15.84 -8.71
N ALA A 379 6.36 16.26 -8.41
CA ALA A 379 6.09 17.22 -7.34
C ALA A 379 5.73 16.49 -6.04
N VAL A 380 6.47 16.80 -4.98
CA VAL A 380 6.23 16.29 -3.62
C VAL A 380 6.08 17.44 -2.63
N THR A 381 5.58 17.14 -1.44
CA THR A 381 5.57 18.09 -0.32
C THR A 381 6.31 17.50 0.86
N VAL A 382 6.66 18.35 1.83
CA VAL A 382 7.28 17.90 3.08
C VAL A 382 6.52 18.43 4.28
N SER A 383 6.47 17.63 5.33
CA SER A 383 6.01 18.05 6.66
C SER A 383 7.22 18.24 7.57
N ILE A 384 7.27 19.33 8.34
CA ILE A 384 8.43 19.69 9.18
C ILE A 384 8.00 19.96 10.62
N GLY A 385 8.59 19.25 11.58
CA GLY A 385 8.52 19.58 13.00
C GLY A 385 9.73 20.38 13.45
N VAL A 386 9.54 21.49 14.16
CA VAL A 386 10.62 22.41 14.55
C VAL A 386 10.70 22.57 16.07
N VAL A 387 11.90 22.47 16.64
CA VAL A 387 12.19 22.77 18.03
C VAL A 387 13.36 23.74 18.12
N GLU A 388 13.14 24.91 18.71
CA GLU A 388 14.22 25.79 19.13
C GLU A 388 14.65 25.45 20.56
N VAL A 389 15.96 25.36 20.78
CA VAL A 389 16.52 24.88 22.03
C VAL A 389 17.81 25.62 22.38
N VAL A 390 17.95 25.97 23.65
CA VAL A 390 19.21 26.42 24.25
C VAL A 390 19.77 25.28 25.08
N PRO A 391 20.89 24.63 24.67
CA PRO A 391 21.35 23.37 25.27
C PRO A 391 21.53 23.42 26.80
N ALA A 392 22.01 24.53 27.36
CA ALA A 392 22.18 24.73 28.81
C ALA A 392 20.86 24.63 29.61
N ARG A 393 19.72 24.83 28.94
CA ARG A 393 18.37 24.78 29.53
C ARG A 393 17.53 23.64 28.95
N ALA A 394 18.13 22.82 28.11
CA ALA A 394 17.47 21.75 27.40
C ALA A 394 17.50 20.45 28.18
N PRO A 395 16.50 19.57 28.01
CA PRO A 395 16.66 18.17 28.37
C PRO A 395 17.71 17.50 27.46
N ALA A 396 18.03 16.23 27.74
CA ALA A 396 18.91 15.44 26.88
C ALA A 396 18.48 15.49 25.40
N LEU A 397 19.43 15.39 24.47
CA LEU A 397 19.19 15.50 23.03
C LEU A 397 18.05 14.59 22.54
N ASP A 398 17.95 13.37 23.06
CA ASP A 398 16.85 12.44 22.72
C ASP A 398 15.47 13.01 23.07
N ALA A 399 15.35 13.78 24.14
CA ALA A 399 14.10 14.46 24.50
C ALA A 399 13.79 15.63 23.55
N VAL A 400 14.81 16.35 23.08
CA VAL A 400 14.65 17.40 22.06
C VAL A 400 14.17 16.80 20.74
N ILE A 401 14.75 15.67 20.33
CA ILE A 401 14.32 14.95 19.12
C ILE A 401 12.87 14.47 19.27
N ARG A 402 12.48 13.95 20.44
CA ARG A 402 11.07 13.59 20.71
C ARG A 402 10.12 14.78 20.60
N LYS A 403 10.54 15.97 21.04
CA LYS A 403 9.74 17.20 20.86
C LYS A 403 9.58 17.55 19.37
N ALA A 404 10.63 17.39 18.57
CA ALA A 404 10.57 17.63 17.13
C ALA A 404 9.68 16.61 16.41
N ASP A 405 9.67 15.37 16.88
CA ASP A 405 8.78 14.31 16.38
C ASP A 405 7.30 14.62 16.67
N LEU A 406 6.99 15.10 17.89
CA LEU A 406 5.63 15.56 18.23
C LEU A 406 5.18 16.72 17.34
N ALA A 407 6.07 17.68 17.08
CA ALA A 407 5.80 18.81 16.20
C ALA A 407 5.61 18.36 14.74
N LEU A 408 6.41 17.39 14.27
CA LEU A 408 6.28 16.80 12.93
C LEU A 408 4.96 16.05 12.80
N TYR A 409 4.56 15.31 13.84
CA TYR A 409 3.27 14.66 13.88
C TYR A 409 2.12 15.68 13.79
N ALA A 410 2.20 16.78 14.54
CA ALA A 410 1.21 17.86 14.47
C ALA A 410 1.15 18.47 13.06
N ALA A 411 2.29 18.69 12.40
CA ALA A 411 2.35 19.15 11.01
C ALA A 411 1.62 18.19 10.05
N LYS A 412 1.82 16.87 10.21
CA LYS A 412 1.11 15.85 9.42
C LYS A 412 -0.39 15.83 9.71
N LYS A 413 -0.80 15.99 10.98
CA LYS A 413 -2.21 16.04 11.40
C LYS A 413 -2.92 17.27 10.84
N ASN A 414 -2.24 18.41 10.76
CA ASN A 414 -2.78 19.68 10.27
C ASN A 414 -2.82 19.79 8.73
N GLY A 415 -2.84 18.66 8.01
CA GLY A 415 -2.99 18.64 6.55
C GLY A 415 -1.70 18.50 5.74
N ARG A 416 -0.54 18.27 6.39
CA ARG A 416 0.79 18.11 5.76
C ARG A 416 1.26 19.37 5.01
N ASN A 417 2.34 19.28 4.22
CA ASN A 417 2.88 20.39 3.40
C ASN A 417 3.09 21.69 4.20
N GLY A 418 3.65 21.57 5.39
CA GLY A 418 3.74 22.65 6.35
C GLY A 418 4.81 22.41 7.41
N SER A 419 5.20 23.48 8.09
CA SER A 419 6.05 23.43 9.27
C SER A 419 5.20 23.69 10.52
N THR A 420 5.56 23.05 11.63
CA THR A 420 4.91 23.30 12.91
C THR A 420 5.99 23.40 14.01
N PRO A 421 6.02 24.51 14.78
CA PRO A 421 6.89 24.61 15.94
C PRO A 421 6.32 23.81 17.11
N PHE A 422 7.19 23.21 17.92
CA PHE A 422 6.78 22.46 19.11
C PHE A 422 6.07 23.36 20.12
N ALA A 423 4.93 22.90 20.61
CA ALA A 423 4.20 23.44 21.74
C ALA A 423 4.05 22.36 22.84
N GLU A 424 3.92 22.77 24.10
CA GLU A 424 3.94 21.85 25.24
C GLU A 424 2.72 20.92 25.30
N ASP A 425 1.58 21.37 24.78
CA ASP A 425 0.32 20.62 24.66
C ASP A 425 0.37 19.45 23.67
N MET A 426 1.26 19.50 22.67
CA MET A 426 1.38 18.47 21.63
C MET A 426 1.66 17.06 22.19
N ALA A 427 2.35 16.97 23.33
CA ALA A 427 2.62 15.69 23.98
C ALA A 427 1.33 15.04 24.51
N GLU A 428 0.45 15.85 25.09
CA GLU A 428 -0.86 15.43 25.60
C GLU A 428 -1.79 15.07 24.44
N GLU A 429 -1.87 15.91 23.41
CA GLU A 429 -2.67 15.62 22.21
C GLU A 429 -2.26 14.30 21.55
N ARG A 430 -0.95 14.03 21.42
CA ARG A 430 -0.46 12.77 20.86
C ARG A 430 -0.73 11.58 21.77
N ALA A 431 -0.78 11.77 23.08
CA ALA A 431 -1.16 10.71 24.01
C ALA A 431 -2.66 10.38 23.88
N VAL A 432 -3.51 11.40 23.79
CA VAL A 432 -4.96 11.26 23.54
C VAL A 432 -5.22 10.55 22.21
N ASP A 433 -4.56 10.97 21.12
CA ASP A 433 -4.71 10.33 19.81
C ASP A 433 -4.33 8.84 19.85
N ARG A 434 -3.25 8.48 20.56
CA ARG A 434 -2.81 7.07 20.72
C ARG A 434 -3.76 6.26 21.59
N ALA A 435 -4.30 6.85 22.64
CA ALA A 435 -5.33 6.20 23.45
C ALA A 435 -6.57 5.91 22.58
N LEU A 436 -6.99 6.90 21.79
CA LEU A 436 -8.13 6.78 20.88
C LEU A 436 -7.92 5.70 19.81
N GLU A 437 -6.72 5.61 19.21
CA GLU A 437 -6.35 4.55 18.26
C GLU A 437 -6.50 3.15 18.89
N LYS A 438 -6.06 2.99 20.15
CA LYS A 438 -6.17 1.73 20.90
C LYS A 438 -7.61 1.41 21.30
N ASP A 439 -8.39 2.41 21.68
CA ASP A 439 -9.76 2.21 22.14
C ASP A 439 -10.72 1.97 20.98
N LEU A 440 -10.45 2.52 19.79
CA LEU A 440 -11.21 2.20 18.58
C LEU A 440 -11.15 0.71 18.23
N GLU A 441 -10.01 0.05 18.45
CA GLU A 441 -9.90 -1.40 18.23
C GLU A 441 -10.85 -2.20 19.13
N LYS A 442 -11.02 -1.76 20.38
CA LYS A 442 -11.96 -2.36 21.33
C LYS A 442 -13.41 -1.99 21.03
N ALA A 443 -13.65 -0.84 20.39
CA ALA A 443 -14.99 -0.34 20.11
C ALA A 443 -15.82 -1.32 19.27
N PHE A 444 -15.17 -2.08 18.39
CA PHE A 444 -15.79 -3.14 17.60
C PHE A 444 -16.34 -4.31 18.42
N GLU A 445 -15.73 -4.63 19.56
CA GLU A 445 -16.10 -5.78 20.41
C GLU A 445 -17.10 -5.42 21.51
N HIS A 446 -17.23 -4.13 21.84
CA HIS A 446 -18.00 -3.63 22.98
C HIS A 446 -19.23 -2.81 22.57
N ASP A 447 -19.73 -2.98 21.33
CA ASP A 447 -20.92 -2.29 20.78
C ASP A 447 -20.91 -0.77 20.98
N GLN A 448 -19.73 -0.15 20.86
CA GLN A 448 -19.57 1.30 21.07
C GLN A 448 -19.81 2.11 19.80
N LEU A 449 -19.73 1.47 18.64
CA LEU A 449 -20.04 2.06 17.36
C LEU A 449 -21.53 1.87 17.08
N ARG A 450 -22.18 2.91 16.54
CA ARG A 450 -23.57 2.85 16.08
C ARG A 450 -23.76 3.63 14.79
N MET A 451 -24.82 3.31 14.07
CA MET A 451 -25.23 4.03 12.88
C MET A 451 -26.40 4.95 13.20
N VAL A 452 -26.29 6.20 12.79
CA VAL A 452 -27.40 7.16 12.75
C VAL A 452 -27.64 7.57 11.31
N TYR A 453 -28.85 8.02 11.01
CA TYR A 453 -29.33 8.24 9.65
C TYR A 453 -29.83 9.66 9.52
N GLN A 454 -29.33 10.40 8.54
CA GLN A 454 -29.81 11.76 8.28
C GLN A 454 -30.74 11.78 7.07
N PRO A 455 -32.00 12.22 7.22
CA PRO A 455 -32.93 12.39 6.11
C PRO A 455 -32.42 13.35 5.03
N ILE A 456 -32.56 12.95 3.78
CA ILE A 456 -32.35 13.77 2.59
C ILE A 456 -33.72 13.99 1.94
N HIS A 457 -34.07 15.25 1.67
CA HIS A 457 -35.37 15.63 1.15
C HIS A 457 -35.28 15.92 -0.33
N SER A 458 -36.02 15.17 -1.15
CA SER A 458 -36.16 15.48 -2.57
C SER A 458 -37.12 16.64 -2.79
N VAL A 459 -36.75 17.55 -3.69
CA VAL A 459 -37.62 18.65 -4.13
C VAL A 459 -38.72 18.13 -5.07
N GLN A 460 -38.50 17.02 -5.79
CA GLN A 460 -39.38 16.54 -6.86
C GLN A 460 -39.72 15.04 -6.81
N SER A 461 -38.81 14.16 -6.38
CA SER A 461 -38.91 12.71 -6.62
C SER A 461 -39.88 12.00 -5.67
N GLY A 462 -40.19 12.60 -4.52
CA GLY A 462 -41.09 12.06 -3.50
C GLY A 462 -40.62 10.77 -2.82
N ARG A 463 -39.46 10.20 -3.19
CA ARG A 463 -38.90 9.02 -2.53
C ARG A 463 -38.13 9.45 -1.29
N PRO A 464 -38.35 8.82 -0.12
CA PRO A 464 -37.55 9.09 1.07
C PRO A 464 -36.11 8.60 0.91
N GLU A 465 -35.15 9.39 1.40
CA GLU A 465 -33.74 9.07 1.29
C GLU A 465 -33.01 9.36 2.60
N VAL A 466 -31.98 8.57 2.92
CA VAL A 466 -31.18 8.76 4.13
C VAL A 466 -29.69 8.63 3.87
N GLU A 467 -28.89 9.41 4.58
CA GLU A 467 -27.44 9.20 4.67
C GLU A 467 -27.09 8.43 5.93
N ALA A 468 -26.35 7.33 5.79
CA ALA A 468 -25.88 6.53 6.89
C ALA A 468 -24.55 7.09 7.45
N LEU A 469 -24.57 7.45 8.73
CA LEU A 469 -23.47 8.12 9.41
C LEU A 469 -23.04 7.34 10.65
N VAL A 470 -21.76 7.02 10.74
CA VAL A 470 -21.20 6.33 11.92
C VAL A 470 -21.04 7.29 13.11
N ARG A 471 -21.31 6.80 14.31
CA ARG A 471 -21.08 7.49 15.59
C ARG A 471 -20.36 6.56 16.54
N TRP A 472 -19.50 7.13 17.38
CA TRP A 472 -18.80 6.38 18.42
C TRP A 472 -19.13 6.94 19.79
N LYS A 473 -19.79 6.10 20.60
CA LYS A 473 -20.08 6.39 22.00
C LYS A 473 -18.99 5.80 22.88
N HIS A 474 -17.99 6.60 23.19
CA HIS A 474 -16.92 6.21 24.09
C HIS A 474 -17.40 6.25 25.55
N PRO A 475 -17.06 5.24 26.38
CA PRO A 475 -17.52 5.17 27.78
C PRO A 475 -17.04 6.34 28.64
N GLU A 476 -15.84 6.86 28.36
CA GLU A 476 -15.24 7.95 29.15
C GLU A 476 -15.36 9.33 28.48
N LEU A 477 -15.37 9.38 27.14
CA LEU A 477 -15.33 10.63 26.37
C LEU A 477 -16.71 11.06 25.85
N GLY A 478 -17.72 10.21 26.00
CA GLY A 478 -19.05 10.45 25.43
C GLY A 478 -19.07 10.28 23.91
N GLU A 479 -19.72 11.20 23.20
CA GLU A 479 -19.80 11.16 21.74
C GLU A 479 -18.51 11.66 21.10
N VAL A 480 -17.77 10.76 20.46
CA VAL A 480 -16.57 11.09 19.69
C VAL A 480 -16.97 11.35 18.24
N PRO A 481 -16.67 12.53 17.68
CA PRO A 481 -17.10 12.87 16.33
C PRO A 481 -16.27 12.12 15.26
N PRO A 482 -16.86 11.83 14.08
CA PRO A 482 -16.17 11.18 12.97
C PRO A 482 -14.87 11.86 12.56
N SER A 483 -14.82 13.19 12.60
CA SER A 483 -13.61 13.99 12.32
C SER A 483 -12.43 13.68 13.24
N THR A 484 -12.66 13.05 14.41
CA THR A 484 -11.60 12.65 15.34
C THR A 484 -11.23 11.18 15.18
N PHE A 485 -12.20 10.27 15.09
CA PHE A 485 -11.91 8.83 15.09
C PHE A 485 -11.65 8.22 13.70
N ILE A 486 -12.15 8.80 12.61
CA ILE A 486 -11.83 8.33 11.25
C ILE A 486 -10.32 8.50 10.97
N PRO A 487 -9.68 9.66 11.27
CA PRO A 487 -8.23 9.77 11.16
C PRO A 487 -7.47 8.79 12.08
N ALA A 488 -8.02 8.45 13.25
CA ALA A 488 -7.44 7.44 14.13
C ALA A 488 -7.52 6.03 13.52
N ALA A 489 -8.63 5.69 12.88
CA ALA A 489 -8.81 4.45 12.12
C ALA A 489 -7.82 4.36 10.94
N GLU A 490 -7.56 5.47 10.24
CA GLU A 490 -6.57 5.54 9.15
C GLU A 490 -5.16 5.26 9.64
N ARG A 491 -4.75 5.93 10.73
CA ARG A 491 -3.41 5.78 11.30
C ARG A 491 -3.16 4.40 11.90
N SER A 492 -4.19 3.78 12.47
CA SER A 492 -4.12 2.43 13.05
C SER A 492 -4.29 1.31 12.02
N GLY A 493 -4.58 1.63 10.75
CA GLY A 493 -4.86 0.64 9.71
C GLY A 493 -6.21 -0.07 9.88
N LEU A 494 -7.08 0.43 10.75
CA LEU A 494 -8.40 -0.13 11.03
C LEU A 494 -9.48 0.33 10.04
N MET A 495 -9.18 1.21 9.07
CA MET A 495 -10.19 1.74 8.14
C MET A 495 -10.95 0.69 7.34
N VAL A 496 -10.27 -0.36 6.86
CA VAL A 496 -10.95 -1.42 6.09
C VAL A 496 -11.96 -2.14 6.99
N ARG A 497 -11.53 -2.51 8.21
CA ARG A 497 -12.39 -3.14 9.22
C ARG A 497 -13.56 -2.23 9.64
N LEU A 498 -13.30 -0.94 9.83
CA LEU A 498 -14.32 0.06 10.14
C LEU A 498 -15.35 0.16 9.01
N GLY A 499 -14.87 0.25 7.78
CA GLY A 499 -15.70 0.32 6.59
C GLY A 499 -16.57 -0.92 6.40
N GLU A 500 -16.03 -2.12 6.60
CA GLU A 500 -16.80 -3.37 6.56
C GLU A 500 -17.89 -3.40 7.64
N TRP A 501 -17.56 -2.98 8.86
CA TRP A 501 -18.53 -2.89 9.96
C TRP A 501 -19.66 -1.90 9.63
N ILE A 502 -19.32 -0.70 9.12
CA ILE A 502 -20.29 0.33 8.71
C ILE A 502 -21.22 -0.22 7.63
N ILE A 503 -20.66 -0.84 6.58
CA ILE A 503 -21.44 -1.36 5.46
C ILE A 503 -22.38 -2.47 5.94
N ARG A 504 -21.89 -3.47 6.68
CA ARG A 504 -22.74 -4.55 7.19
C ARG A 504 -23.88 -4.02 8.06
N ARG A 505 -23.56 -3.09 8.97
CA ARG A 505 -24.57 -2.53 9.87
C ARG A 505 -25.61 -1.71 9.10
N ALA A 506 -25.16 -0.84 8.19
CA ALA A 506 -26.06 0.00 7.40
C ALA A 506 -26.94 -0.82 6.45
N MET A 507 -26.41 -1.87 5.81
CA MET A 507 -27.22 -2.76 4.96
C MET A 507 -28.28 -3.51 5.78
N SER A 508 -27.93 -3.98 6.98
CA SER A 508 -28.88 -4.63 7.88
C SER A 508 -30.00 -3.70 8.33
N ASP A 509 -29.71 -2.42 8.60
CA ASP A 509 -30.74 -1.44 8.95
C ASP A 509 -31.57 -1.06 7.69
N PHE A 510 -30.92 -0.88 6.53
CA PHE A 510 -31.58 -0.50 5.27
C PHE A 510 -32.54 -1.55 4.72
N ALA A 511 -32.32 -2.83 5.01
CA ALA A 511 -33.24 -3.91 4.67
C ALA A 511 -34.66 -3.68 5.24
N GLN A 512 -34.78 -2.89 6.31
CA GLN A 512 -36.07 -2.54 6.93
C GLN A 512 -36.81 -1.42 6.18
N TRP A 513 -36.16 -0.75 5.23
CA TRP A 513 -36.70 0.41 4.50
C TRP A 513 -36.73 0.16 2.99
N PRO A 514 -37.57 -0.77 2.47
CA PRO A 514 -37.54 -1.21 1.07
C PRO A 514 -37.92 -0.12 0.05
N GLU A 515 -38.61 0.94 0.49
CA GLU A 515 -39.07 2.04 -0.37
C GLU A 515 -38.12 3.25 -0.36
N MET A 516 -37.00 3.18 0.37
CA MET A 516 -36.05 4.29 0.53
C MET A 516 -34.78 4.09 -0.30
N ASP A 517 -34.07 5.18 -0.59
CA ASP A 517 -32.68 5.11 -1.07
C ASP A 517 -31.71 5.47 0.07
N MET A 518 -30.48 4.96 0.03
CA MET A 518 -29.49 5.20 1.08
C MET A 518 -28.12 5.60 0.52
N SER A 519 -27.53 6.61 1.15
CA SER A 519 -26.17 7.07 0.93
C SER A 519 -25.17 6.45 1.92
N LEU A 520 -24.02 6.00 1.41
CA LEU A 520 -22.91 5.44 2.19
C LEU A 520 -21.57 6.06 1.80
N ASN A 521 -20.89 6.62 2.79
CA ASN A 521 -19.55 7.18 2.65
C ASN A 521 -18.48 6.09 2.45
N LEU A 522 -17.63 6.25 1.43
CA LEU A 522 -16.52 5.36 1.12
C LEU A 522 -15.16 6.04 1.29
N SER A 523 -14.27 5.37 2.02
CA SER A 523 -12.87 5.79 2.11
C SER A 523 -12.08 5.42 0.84
N PRO A 524 -11.14 6.29 0.40
CA PRO A 524 -10.17 5.96 -0.65
C PRO A 524 -9.40 4.64 -0.44
N LEU A 525 -9.17 4.27 0.82
CA LEU A 525 -8.45 3.03 1.17
C LEU A 525 -9.30 1.78 0.91
N GLN A 526 -10.62 1.87 1.09
CA GLN A 526 -11.54 0.76 0.79
C GLN A 526 -11.61 0.49 -0.72
N LEU A 527 -11.63 1.54 -1.54
CA LEU A 527 -11.65 1.41 -3.01
C LEU A 527 -10.38 0.75 -3.58
N GLN A 528 -9.28 0.78 -2.85
CA GLN A 528 -8.02 0.13 -3.22
C GLN A 528 -7.95 -1.32 -2.75
N HIS A 529 -8.79 -1.72 -1.80
CA HIS A 529 -8.79 -3.06 -1.22
C HIS A 529 -9.29 -4.12 -2.20
N GLU A 530 -8.61 -5.26 -2.24
CA GLU A 530 -9.00 -6.37 -3.11
C GLU A 530 -10.28 -7.05 -2.62
N GLY A 531 -11.16 -7.39 -3.56
CA GLY A 531 -12.44 -8.01 -3.24
C GLY A 531 -13.52 -7.08 -2.67
N PHE A 532 -13.26 -5.77 -2.54
CA PHE A 532 -14.25 -4.82 -2.01
C PHE A 532 -15.57 -4.81 -2.79
N SER A 533 -15.52 -4.85 -4.12
CA SER A 533 -16.71 -4.95 -4.96
C SER A 533 -17.51 -6.23 -4.72
N THR A 534 -16.81 -7.35 -4.51
CA THR A 534 -17.44 -8.64 -4.21
C THR A 534 -18.14 -8.58 -2.86
N PHE A 535 -17.46 -8.05 -1.85
CA PHE A 535 -18.01 -7.84 -0.51
C PHE A 535 -19.29 -6.99 -0.52
N LEU A 536 -19.31 -5.87 -1.27
CA LEU A 536 -20.51 -5.04 -1.41
C LEU A 536 -21.67 -5.80 -2.06
N VAL A 537 -21.41 -6.55 -3.14
CA VAL A 537 -22.42 -7.34 -3.84
C VAL A 537 -22.95 -8.47 -2.95
N GLU A 538 -22.09 -9.12 -2.16
CA GLU A 538 -22.49 -10.14 -1.20
C GLU A 538 -23.40 -9.56 -0.11
N CYS A 539 -23.06 -8.40 0.46
CA CYS A 539 -23.92 -7.71 1.44
C CYS A 539 -25.29 -7.36 0.83
N CYS A 540 -25.33 -6.86 -0.42
CA CYS A 540 -26.59 -6.59 -1.10
C CYS A 540 -27.43 -7.87 -1.30
N LYS A 541 -26.80 -8.98 -1.66
CA LYS A 541 -27.49 -10.28 -1.83
C LYS A 541 -28.01 -10.85 -0.50
N GLU A 542 -27.23 -10.72 0.57
CA GLU A 542 -27.60 -11.19 1.91
C GLU A 542 -28.88 -10.52 2.43
N HIS A 543 -29.08 -9.25 2.08
CA HIS A 543 -30.18 -8.42 2.56
C HIS A 543 -31.25 -8.10 1.50
N ASP A 544 -31.19 -8.73 0.33
CA ASP A 544 -32.09 -8.50 -0.82
C ASP A 544 -32.21 -7.01 -1.24
N ILE A 545 -31.08 -6.31 -1.24
CA ILE A 545 -31.00 -4.89 -1.59
C ILE A 545 -30.58 -4.75 -3.05
N ALA A 546 -31.40 -4.07 -3.85
CA ALA A 546 -31.04 -3.70 -5.21
C ALA A 546 -29.88 -2.66 -5.20
N PRO A 547 -28.73 -2.93 -5.85
CA PRO A 547 -27.59 -1.99 -5.87
C PRO A 547 -27.94 -0.56 -6.31
N GLY A 548 -28.92 -0.42 -7.21
CA GLY A 548 -29.38 0.88 -7.69
C GLY A 548 -29.99 1.78 -6.61
N ARG A 549 -30.36 1.24 -5.45
CA ARG A 549 -30.91 2.02 -4.32
C ARG A 549 -29.82 2.61 -3.42
N LEU A 550 -28.56 2.27 -3.67
CA LEU A 550 -27.42 2.72 -2.88
C LEU A 550 -26.64 3.78 -3.64
N PHE A 551 -26.45 4.93 -2.99
CA PHE A 551 -25.49 5.95 -3.39
C PHE A 551 -24.19 5.74 -2.61
N LEU A 552 -23.11 5.48 -3.34
CA LEU A 552 -21.77 5.36 -2.76
C LEU A 552 -21.09 6.72 -2.89
N GLU A 553 -20.85 7.36 -1.75
CA GLU A 553 -20.32 8.71 -1.65
C GLU A 553 -18.79 8.66 -1.58
N VAL A 554 -18.14 9.48 -2.40
CA VAL A 554 -16.68 9.66 -2.40
C VAL A 554 -16.34 11.13 -2.35
N THR A 555 -15.35 11.50 -1.55
CA THR A 555 -14.96 12.91 -1.38
C THR A 555 -14.13 13.43 -2.55
N GLU A 556 -14.13 14.75 -2.78
CA GLU A 556 -13.28 15.40 -3.78
C GLU A 556 -11.78 15.14 -3.56
N SER A 557 -11.36 14.96 -2.30
CA SER A 557 -9.97 14.68 -1.93
C SER A 557 -9.46 13.34 -2.48
N LEU A 558 -10.35 12.46 -2.96
CA LEU A 558 -9.97 11.32 -3.76
C LEU A 558 -9.35 11.81 -5.08
N SER A 559 -8.02 11.89 -5.13
CA SER A 559 -7.28 12.27 -6.35
C SER A 559 -7.42 11.19 -7.42
N ILE A 560 -8.52 11.27 -8.16
CA ILE A 560 -8.93 10.34 -9.21
C ILE A 560 -7.89 10.30 -10.35
N GLU A 561 -7.25 11.43 -10.66
CA GLU A 561 -6.21 11.51 -11.70
C GLU A 561 -4.95 10.69 -11.37
N ARG A 562 -4.65 10.51 -10.08
CA ARG A 562 -3.46 9.78 -9.60
C ARG A 562 -3.77 8.37 -9.13
N ASN A 563 -5.04 7.97 -9.14
CA ASN A 563 -5.47 6.67 -8.62
C ASN A 563 -6.33 5.92 -9.64
N THR A 564 -5.68 5.44 -10.71
CA THR A 564 -6.32 4.66 -11.77
C THR A 564 -7.10 3.46 -11.21
N ARG A 565 -6.64 2.86 -10.10
CA ARG A 565 -7.31 1.74 -9.44
C ARG A 565 -8.66 2.15 -8.83
N ALA A 566 -8.72 3.28 -8.13
CA ALA A 566 -9.97 3.79 -7.56
C ALA A 566 -11.00 4.11 -8.66
N LEU A 567 -10.56 4.73 -9.77
CA LEU A 567 -11.42 4.98 -10.92
C LEU A 567 -11.99 3.70 -11.55
N LEU A 568 -11.13 2.69 -11.74
CA LEU A 568 -11.56 1.39 -12.28
C LEU A 568 -12.57 0.73 -11.33
N MET A 569 -12.36 0.83 -10.02
CA MET A 569 -13.29 0.32 -9.01
C MET A 569 -14.63 1.05 -9.05
N LEU A 570 -14.65 2.38 -9.14
CA LEU A 570 -15.89 3.15 -9.24
C LEU A 570 -16.68 2.81 -10.52
N ASN A 571 -15.99 2.65 -11.65
CA ASN A 571 -16.64 2.18 -12.89
C ASN A 571 -17.19 0.76 -12.74
N LEU A 572 -16.46 -0.13 -12.07
CA LEU A 572 -16.91 -1.49 -11.79
C LEU A 572 -18.18 -1.47 -10.91
N LEU A 573 -18.19 -0.70 -9.82
CA LEU A 573 -19.35 -0.55 -8.94
C LEU A 573 -20.56 0.01 -9.69
N ARG A 574 -20.36 1.01 -10.54
CA ARG A 574 -21.40 1.53 -11.41
C ARG A 574 -21.95 0.46 -12.37
N ASN A 575 -21.07 -0.34 -12.97
CA ASN A 575 -21.47 -1.46 -13.85
C ASN A 575 -22.20 -2.58 -13.10
N LEU A 576 -21.96 -2.74 -11.79
CA LEU A 576 -22.71 -3.64 -10.91
C LEU A 576 -24.06 -3.05 -10.48
N GLY A 577 -24.37 -1.81 -10.87
CA GLY A 577 -25.65 -1.15 -10.68
C GLY A 577 -25.71 -0.17 -9.52
N PHE A 578 -24.60 0.08 -8.80
CA PHE A 578 -24.55 1.10 -7.75
C PHE A 578 -24.59 2.51 -8.35
N ARG A 579 -25.16 3.48 -7.63
CA ARG A 579 -25.07 4.91 -7.98
C ARG A 579 -23.88 5.54 -7.26
N ILE A 580 -23.15 6.42 -7.95
CA ILE A 580 -21.96 7.05 -7.38
C ILE A 580 -22.22 8.55 -7.16
N ALA A 581 -21.95 9.01 -5.94
CA ALA A 581 -22.11 10.40 -5.54
C ALA A 581 -20.75 11.03 -5.22
N LEU A 582 -20.59 12.29 -5.63
CA LEU A 582 -19.44 13.12 -5.26
C LEU A 582 -19.81 13.96 -4.04
N ASP A 583 -19.05 13.81 -2.97
CA ASP A 583 -19.22 14.51 -1.70
C ASP A 583 -18.21 15.66 -1.52
N ASP A 584 -18.53 16.61 -0.63
CA ASP A 584 -17.74 17.82 -0.31
C ASP A 584 -17.39 18.71 -1.54
N PHE A 585 -18.25 18.77 -2.56
CA PHE A 585 -17.93 19.49 -3.79
C PHE A 585 -17.76 20.99 -3.54
N GLY A 586 -16.61 21.54 -3.97
CA GLY A 586 -16.28 22.97 -3.91
C GLY A 586 -15.33 23.37 -2.79
N THR A 587 -14.87 22.41 -1.99
CA THR A 587 -13.86 22.63 -0.95
C THR A 587 -12.43 22.44 -1.45
N GLY A 588 -12.23 21.85 -2.64
CA GLY A 588 -10.92 21.56 -3.23
C GLY A 588 -10.65 22.17 -4.61
N TYR A 589 -9.39 22.04 -5.06
CA TYR A 589 -8.90 22.56 -6.35
C TYR A 589 -9.00 21.54 -7.51
N SER A 590 -9.45 20.30 -7.27
CA SER A 590 -9.39 19.18 -8.23
C SER A 590 -10.74 18.73 -8.80
N SER A 591 -11.83 19.33 -8.34
CA SER A 591 -13.22 19.03 -8.70
C SER A 591 -13.52 18.97 -10.20
N LEU A 592 -13.05 19.94 -10.99
CA LEU A 592 -13.46 20.07 -12.40
C LEU A 592 -12.95 18.95 -13.30
N SER A 593 -11.71 18.51 -13.10
CA SER A 593 -11.14 17.44 -13.91
C SER A 593 -11.78 16.10 -13.59
N MET A 594 -12.15 15.90 -12.32
CA MET A 594 -12.82 14.69 -11.86
C MET A 594 -14.23 14.57 -12.45
N VAL A 595 -15.01 15.64 -12.38
CA VAL A 595 -16.35 15.74 -12.99
C VAL A 595 -16.31 15.52 -14.51
N LYS A 596 -15.23 15.95 -15.17
CA LYS A 596 -15.03 15.70 -16.61
C LYS A 596 -14.69 14.23 -16.92
N SER A 597 -13.94 13.57 -16.05
CA SER A 597 -13.34 12.26 -16.30
C SER A 597 -14.22 11.09 -15.85
N PHE A 598 -15.14 11.32 -14.91
CA PHE A 598 -16.02 10.30 -14.36
C PHE A 598 -17.47 10.79 -14.33
N LYS A 599 -18.41 9.90 -14.69
CA LYS A 599 -19.84 10.21 -14.64
C LYS A 599 -20.36 9.95 -13.24
N PHE A 600 -20.66 11.01 -12.50
CA PHE A 600 -21.35 10.95 -11.22
C PHE A 600 -22.86 10.96 -11.42
N ASP A 601 -23.58 10.21 -10.60
CA ASP A 601 -25.05 10.23 -10.58
C ASP A 601 -25.59 11.33 -9.67
N ARG A 602 -24.78 11.76 -8.68
CA ARG A 602 -25.12 12.79 -7.71
C ARG A 602 -23.90 13.62 -7.30
N MET A 603 -24.12 14.89 -6.97
CA MET A 603 -23.13 15.81 -6.41
C MET A 603 -23.70 16.49 -5.18
N LYS A 604 -22.99 16.42 -4.07
CA LYS A 604 -23.32 17.08 -2.81
C LYS A 604 -22.47 18.33 -2.68
N LEU A 605 -23.15 19.47 -2.60
CA LEU A 605 -22.54 20.79 -2.43
C LEU A 605 -22.30 21.02 -0.95
N ASP A 606 -21.04 21.19 -0.57
CA ASP A 606 -20.64 21.37 0.82
C ASP A 606 -21.35 22.58 1.46
N ARG A 607 -21.56 22.47 2.78
CA ARG A 607 -22.18 23.51 3.60
C ARG A 607 -21.52 24.88 3.43
N SER A 608 -20.20 24.95 3.22
CA SER A 608 -19.49 26.23 3.03
C SER A 608 -19.99 27.02 1.81
N LEU A 609 -20.46 26.35 0.75
CA LEU A 609 -21.05 27.02 -0.42
C LEU A 609 -22.49 27.49 -0.17
N VAL A 610 -23.17 26.90 0.81
CA VAL A 610 -24.59 27.17 1.09
C VAL A 610 -24.77 28.27 2.14
N MET A 611 -23.92 28.32 3.16
CA MET A 611 -24.09 29.24 4.29
C MET A 611 -24.03 30.73 3.89
N ASP A 612 -23.25 31.08 2.87
CA ASP A 612 -22.99 32.48 2.49
C ASP A 612 -23.95 33.02 1.41
N LEU A 613 -24.93 32.21 0.97
CA LEU A 613 -25.86 32.55 -0.12
C LEU A 613 -26.64 33.85 0.10
N GLY A 614 -26.86 34.24 1.36
CA GLY A 614 -27.59 35.46 1.72
C GLY A 614 -26.71 36.68 2.04
N GLN A 615 -25.39 36.53 2.08
CA GLN A 615 -24.46 37.55 2.60
C GLN A 615 -23.52 38.12 1.53
N ASP A 616 -23.10 37.28 0.57
CA ASP A 616 -22.08 37.65 -0.42
C ASP A 616 -22.52 37.29 -1.86
N PRO A 617 -22.64 38.28 -2.77
CA PRO A 617 -22.95 38.03 -4.17
C PRO A 617 -21.94 37.12 -4.88
N ALA A 618 -20.66 37.12 -4.46
CA ALA A 618 -19.66 36.24 -5.07
C ALA A 618 -19.91 34.78 -4.70
N SER A 619 -20.19 34.51 -3.41
CA SER A 619 -20.59 33.18 -2.92
C SER A 619 -21.84 32.66 -3.64
N HIS A 620 -22.83 33.53 -3.89
CA HIS A 620 -24.01 33.17 -4.68
C HIS A 620 -23.66 32.76 -6.12
N ALA A 621 -22.79 33.52 -6.79
CA ALA A 621 -22.37 33.20 -8.15
C ALA A 621 -21.57 31.88 -8.24
N VAL A 622 -20.71 31.59 -7.24
CA VAL A 622 -19.97 30.33 -7.17
C VAL A 622 -20.92 29.15 -6.98
N PHE A 623 -21.90 29.29 -6.09
CA PHE A 623 -22.93 28.27 -5.86
C PHE A 623 -23.76 28.01 -7.12
N GLU A 624 -24.27 29.05 -7.79
CA GLU A 624 -25.04 28.87 -9.04
C GLU A 624 -24.20 28.20 -10.14
N ALA A 625 -22.92 28.55 -10.25
CA ALA A 625 -22.00 27.91 -11.19
C ALA A 625 -21.81 26.42 -10.87
N ALA A 626 -21.67 26.07 -9.59
CA ALA A 626 -21.56 24.68 -9.12
C ALA A 626 -22.82 23.88 -9.46
N VAL A 627 -24.01 24.40 -9.12
CA VAL A 627 -25.31 23.76 -9.44
C VAL A 627 -25.48 23.58 -10.94
N THR A 628 -25.17 24.63 -11.72
CA THR A 628 -25.28 24.61 -13.18
C THR A 628 -24.40 23.51 -13.77
N MET A 629 -23.16 23.40 -13.31
CA MET A 629 -22.21 22.39 -13.79
C MET A 629 -22.70 20.97 -13.51
N ALA A 630 -23.13 20.69 -12.27
CA ALA A 630 -23.64 19.38 -11.87
C ALA A 630 -24.84 18.95 -12.73
N ARG A 631 -25.74 19.89 -13.02
CA ARG A 631 -26.89 19.65 -13.91
C ARG A 631 -26.48 19.38 -15.35
N HIS A 632 -25.47 20.07 -15.88
CA HIS A 632 -25.00 19.87 -17.26
C HIS A 632 -24.35 18.51 -17.48
N VAL A 633 -23.74 17.91 -16.44
CA VAL A 633 -23.25 16.53 -16.51
C VAL A 633 -24.32 15.48 -16.24
N GLY A 634 -25.56 15.92 -15.96
CA GLY A 634 -26.72 15.07 -15.70
C GLY A 634 -26.73 14.44 -14.32
N ALA A 635 -26.04 15.03 -13.34
CA ALA A 635 -26.05 14.58 -11.96
C ALA A 635 -27.19 15.24 -11.17
N GLU A 636 -27.72 14.51 -10.19
CA GLU A 636 -28.54 15.08 -9.12
C GLU A 636 -27.70 16.01 -8.24
N VAL A 637 -28.29 17.08 -7.73
CA VAL A 637 -27.61 18.06 -6.88
C VAL A 637 -28.24 18.06 -5.49
N VAL A 638 -27.42 17.81 -4.47
CA VAL A 638 -27.80 17.90 -3.05
C VAL A 638 -27.16 19.17 -2.48
N ALA A 639 -27.95 20.05 -1.85
CA ALA A 639 -27.41 21.15 -1.06
C ALA A 639 -27.33 20.73 0.41
N GLU A 640 -26.13 20.75 0.98
CA GLU A 640 -25.91 20.36 2.37
C GLU A 640 -25.93 21.55 3.34
N GLY A 641 -26.16 21.24 4.61
CA GLY A 641 -26.06 22.23 5.68
C GLY A 641 -27.21 23.25 5.70
N ILE A 642 -28.38 22.92 5.14
CA ILE A 642 -29.58 23.76 5.23
C ILE A 642 -29.96 23.93 6.71
N SER A 643 -29.73 25.13 7.24
CA SER A 643 -30.02 25.47 8.64
C SER A 643 -31.19 26.42 8.83
N ASP A 644 -31.65 27.09 7.76
CA ASP A 644 -32.67 28.14 7.80
C ASP A 644 -33.62 28.00 6.61
N GLU A 645 -34.89 28.39 6.80
CA GLU A 645 -35.94 28.34 5.77
C GLU A 645 -35.61 29.22 4.55
N GLY A 646 -34.94 30.35 4.76
CA GLY A 646 -34.53 31.27 3.69
C GLY A 646 -33.56 30.64 2.67
N LEU A 647 -32.82 29.61 3.07
CA LEU A 647 -31.90 28.88 2.18
C LEU A 647 -32.64 27.93 1.24
N ILE A 648 -33.83 27.47 1.60
CA ILE A 648 -34.63 26.50 0.81
C ILE A 648 -35.03 27.12 -0.52
N GLY A 649 -35.58 28.35 -0.48
CA GLY A 649 -36.00 29.05 -1.68
C GLY A 649 -34.83 29.31 -2.63
N ALA A 650 -33.69 29.77 -2.09
CA ALA A 650 -32.49 30.06 -2.88
C ALA A 650 -31.90 28.80 -3.54
N THR A 651 -31.71 27.73 -2.77
CA THR A 651 -31.14 26.46 -3.25
C THR A 651 -32.06 25.75 -4.25
N THR A 652 -33.38 25.77 -4.01
CA THR A 652 -34.37 25.22 -4.94
C THR A 652 -34.43 26.02 -6.25
N SER A 653 -34.40 27.35 -6.17
CA SER A 653 -34.45 28.23 -7.35
C SER A 653 -33.19 28.10 -8.22
N ALA A 654 -32.03 27.89 -7.61
CA ALA A 654 -30.78 27.59 -8.32
C ALA A 654 -30.83 26.24 -9.06
N GLY A 655 -31.76 25.34 -8.66
CA GLY A 655 -31.98 24.05 -9.30
C GLY A 655 -31.42 22.86 -8.54
N CYS A 656 -31.24 22.97 -7.22
CA CYS A 656 -30.94 21.80 -6.38
C CYS A 656 -32.12 20.82 -6.42
N THR A 657 -31.80 19.54 -6.56
CA THR A 657 -32.80 18.45 -6.63
C THR A 657 -33.13 17.86 -5.27
N HIS A 658 -32.18 17.95 -4.34
CA HIS A 658 -32.26 17.39 -2.99
C HIS A 658 -31.68 18.39 -1.99
N LEU A 659 -32.20 18.36 -0.77
CA LEU A 659 -31.82 19.26 0.32
C LEU A 659 -31.55 18.44 1.58
N GLN A 660 -30.46 18.75 2.27
CA GLN A 660 -30.07 18.07 3.51
C GLN A 660 -29.57 19.10 4.53
N GLY A 661 -30.02 18.98 5.78
CA GLY A 661 -29.54 19.87 6.84
C GLY A 661 -30.38 19.83 8.10
N TYR A 662 -29.87 20.52 9.13
CA TYR A 662 -30.47 20.54 10.47
C TYR A 662 -31.81 21.28 10.55
N PHE A 663 -32.17 22.06 9.52
CA PHE A 663 -33.51 22.61 9.39
C PHE A 663 -34.56 21.49 9.33
N TYR A 664 -34.27 20.42 8.58
CA TYR A 664 -35.18 19.29 8.41
C TYR A 664 -35.08 18.26 9.53
N SER A 665 -33.86 17.81 9.79
CA SER A 665 -33.59 16.86 10.86
C SER A 665 -32.10 16.80 11.17
N ARG A 666 -31.79 16.54 12.44
CA ARG A 666 -30.48 16.02 12.83
C ARG A 666 -30.40 14.54 12.48
N PRO A 667 -29.20 13.93 12.46
CA PRO A 667 -29.09 12.48 12.35
C PRO A 667 -29.88 11.78 13.47
N ILE A 668 -30.71 10.81 13.10
CA ILE A 668 -31.63 10.07 13.99
C ILE A 668 -31.26 8.59 14.05
N GLU A 669 -31.71 7.87 15.07
CA GLU A 669 -31.47 6.43 15.20
C GLU A 669 -32.35 5.65 14.20
N ALA A 670 -31.96 4.42 13.86
CA ALA A 670 -32.68 3.59 12.89
C ALA A 670 -34.18 3.41 13.23
N CYS A 671 -34.51 3.29 14.51
CA CYS A 671 -35.90 3.11 14.96
C CYS A 671 -36.81 4.31 14.67
N ASP A 672 -36.24 5.51 14.50
CA ASP A 672 -36.99 6.75 14.33
C ASP A 672 -37.18 7.12 12.84
N VAL A 673 -36.45 6.47 11.92
CA VAL A 673 -36.45 6.80 10.48
C VAL A 673 -37.83 6.64 9.86
N THR A 674 -38.50 5.51 10.09
CA THR A 674 -39.83 5.25 9.53
C THR A 674 -40.85 6.27 10.02
N ALA A 675 -40.88 6.52 11.33
CA ALA A 675 -41.80 7.47 11.96
C ALA A 675 -41.57 8.91 11.47
N TYR A 676 -40.31 9.30 11.22
CA TYR A 676 -39.97 10.61 10.67
C TYR A 676 -40.62 10.84 9.30
N PHE A 677 -40.48 9.89 8.37
CA PHE A 677 -41.02 10.04 7.02
C PHE A 677 -42.55 9.87 6.95
N GLU A 678 -43.14 9.05 7.82
CA GLU A 678 -44.61 8.97 7.97
C GLU A 678 -45.19 10.30 8.45
N GLY A 679 -44.61 10.89 9.50
CA GLY A 679 -45.05 12.19 10.02
C GLY A 679 -44.88 13.34 9.03
N ALA A 680 -43.80 13.34 8.25
CA ALA A 680 -43.58 14.32 7.18
C ALA A 680 -44.65 14.22 6.07
N ARG A 681 -45.03 13.00 5.69
CA ARG A 681 -46.06 12.75 4.67
C ARG A 681 -47.43 13.28 5.11
N GLU A 682 -47.82 13.01 6.36
CA GLU A 682 -49.07 13.52 6.94
C GLU A 682 -49.10 15.04 7.10
N ALA A 683 -47.96 15.70 7.30
CA ALA A 683 -47.87 17.15 7.37
C ALA A 683 -48.06 17.79 5.98
N VAL A 684 -47.49 17.19 4.94
CA VAL A 684 -47.67 17.64 3.54
C VAL A 684 -49.11 17.41 3.08
N GLU A 685 -49.71 16.25 3.38
CA GLU A 685 -51.11 15.94 3.03
C GLU A 685 -52.14 16.82 3.76
N ARG A 686 -51.79 17.37 4.94
CA ARG A 686 -52.64 18.34 5.66
C ARG A 686 -52.49 19.78 5.16
N ALA A 687 -51.39 20.09 4.48
CA ALA A 687 -51.09 21.42 3.95
C ALA A 687 -51.54 21.61 2.49
N ALA A 688 -51.70 20.50 1.75
CA ALA A 688 -52.32 20.44 0.42
C ALA A 688 -53.85 20.38 0.52
#